data_AF-A0A1I1LW81-F1
#
_entry.id   AF-A0A1I1LW81-F1
#
_cell.length_a   1.000
_cell.length_b   1.000
_cell.length_c   1.000
_cell.angle_alpha   90.00
_cell.angle_beta   90.00
_cell.angle_gamma   90.00
#
_symmetry.space_group_name_H-M   'P 1'
#
loop_
_entity.id
_entity.type
_entity.pdbx_description
1 polymer ?
#
loop_
_entity_poly.entity_id
_entity_poly.type
_entity_poly.pdbx_seq_one_letter_code
_entity_poly.pdbx_strand_id
1 'polypeptide(L)'
;MRQGTFFLVVGPSGAGKDSLIDGARALLEPTGRYVFARRVVTRPAGSPGEDHEAATDEAFDAREAKGDFLITWGAHGLRYGLPAELKRLVEAGRNVIANGSRATIAALAARLPRFVVVEVTAPPEVLAARIAGRGRESGEAIEKRLSRTVEPRPAGIRATTICNDQSVEIGVERFVAAVEAAANTMRLRRLPLFAGRAHCAYLPARGEIVNGFDYLGPGRVEISGVGASIRSNVQVVDSPALLAGDEIGLSAEAFDELGLPEGSEVTIRRTPSPESRAALTRKIQGGELTEEQYHTLIRDIVEARYPDGEVAAFLVAATQKLSDDEVVALARVRTRFAQKITWPDTIVVDKHSMGGIPGSRITLIVVPIVAAHGAFLMPKTSSRAITSAAGTADAMEALARVELNPAELRACVEKARGSIAWNGRLNHSVVDDVMNAITRPLGIDSNRWSVASILSKKLTAGSTHVIVDLPYGPRAKLKSEAEAAELADLFETVGARLGLVVKAFPTDGSRPIGRGIGPALECRDVGWVLGNDPRAPADLVEKALFFASRILAWDPALGSVAAGRERAEGLLRSGAARAAFERIIDAQGRREPPVAPGLLVHTVRSPKAGVITEIDGWAVAGIARRAGAPFDKAAGIDLRRHVGDSVAVGDPLFAIHASASSDLDEAKAMAESCDCYVIS
;
A
#
# COMPACT_ATOMS: atom_id res chain seq x y z
N MET A 1 -6.60 33.84 -20.58
CA MET A 1 -7.74 33.94 -19.64
C MET A 1 -8.47 32.61 -19.68
N ARG A 2 -9.01 32.13 -18.55
CA ARG A 2 -9.74 30.87 -18.49
C ARG A 2 -10.96 30.94 -19.41
N GLN A 3 -11.14 29.99 -20.32
CA GLN A 3 -12.33 29.92 -21.16
C GLN A 3 -13.39 29.02 -20.52
N GLY A 4 -14.64 29.48 -20.55
CA GLY A 4 -15.78 28.70 -20.12
C GLY A 4 -16.13 27.60 -21.12
N THR A 5 -16.98 26.67 -20.72
CA THR A 5 -17.54 25.65 -21.61
C THR A 5 -19.02 25.93 -21.85
N PHE A 6 -19.46 25.85 -23.11
CA PHE A 6 -20.87 25.91 -23.45
C PHE A 6 -21.45 24.49 -23.52
N PHE A 7 -22.39 24.19 -22.63
CA PHE A 7 -23.11 22.93 -22.56
C PHE A 7 -24.48 23.06 -23.20
N LEU A 8 -24.69 22.39 -24.33
CA LEU A 8 -26.01 22.29 -24.97
C LEU A 8 -26.72 21.02 -24.51
N VAL A 9 -27.80 21.18 -23.75
CA VAL A 9 -28.63 20.07 -23.28
C VAL A 9 -29.64 19.71 -24.36
N VAL A 10 -29.59 18.46 -24.82
CA VAL A 10 -30.48 17.91 -25.86
C VAL A 10 -31.06 16.58 -25.38
N GLY A 11 -32.17 16.15 -25.98
CA GLY A 11 -32.83 14.90 -25.60
C GLY A 11 -34.30 14.86 -26.02
N PRO A 12 -34.92 13.68 -26.10
CA PRO A 12 -36.31 13.56 -26.50
C PRO A 12 -37.27 14.26 -25.52
N SER A 13 -38.50 14.49 -25.98
CA SER A 13 -39.58 14.96 -25.08
C SER A 13 -39.81 13.93 -23.98
N GLY A 14 -40.05 14.36 -22.74
CA GLY A 14 -40.24 13.46 -21.60
C GLY A 14 -38.95 12.94 -20.93
N ALA A 15 -37.77 13.19 -21.51
CA ALA A 15 -36.49 12.77 -20.91
C ALA A 15 -36.13 13.48 -19.59
N GLY A 16 -36.91 14.51 -19.20
CA GLY A 16 -36.72 15.24 -17.94
C GLY A 16 -35.67 16.35 -17.98
N LYS A 17 -35.26 16.82 -19.15
CA LYS A 17 -34.24 17.88 -19.33
C LYS A 17 -34.44 19.09 -18.42
N ASP A 18 -35.64 19.67 -18.42
CA ASP A 18 -35.92 20.90 -17.68
C ASP A 18 -35.77 20.67 -16.17
N SER A 19 -36.27 19.54 -15.66
CA SER A 19 -36.11 19.15 -14.24
C SER A 19 -34.64 18.95 -13.84
N LEU A 20 -33.82 18.36 -14.72
CA LEU A 20 -32.39 18.20 -14.45
C LEU A 20 -31.66 19.54 -14.46
N ILE A 21 -31.99 20.42 -15.41
CA ILE A 21 -31.43 21.77 -15.51
C ILE A 21 -31.80 22.59 -14.27
N ASP A 22 -33.05 22.55 -13.81
CA ASP A 22 -33.51 23.28 -12.63
C ASP A 22 -32.88 22.76 -11.34
N GLY A 23 -32.77 21.45 -11.16
CA GLY A 23 -32.06 20.86 -10.03
C GLY A 23 -30.56 21.19 -10.05
N ALA A 24 -29.93 21.15 -11.23
CA ALA A 24 -28.54 21.58 -11.39
C ALA A 24 -28.35 23.08 -11.13
N ARG A 25 -29.35 23.92 -11.46
CA ARG A 25 -29.32 25.37 -11.18
C ARG A 25 -29.15 25.65 -9.70
N ALA A 26 -29.94 24.99 -8.85
CA ALA A 26 -29.86 25.15 -7.41
C ALA A 26 -28.48 24.81 -6.82
N LEU A 27 -27.75 23.88 -7.44
CA LEU A 27 -26.42 23.42 -6.98
C LEU A 27 -25.27 24.23 -7.59
N LEU A 28 -25.36 24.58 -8.87
CA LEU A 28 -24.24 25.12 -9.65
C LEU A 28 -24.26 26.64 -9.78
N GLU A 29 -25.42 27.29 -9.81
CA GLU A 29 -25.53 28.75 -9.94
C GLU A 29 -24.89 29.50 -8.75
N PRO A 30 -25.05 29.07 -7.47
CA PRO A 30 -24.42 29.72 -6.33
C PRO A 30 -22.88 29.72 -6.37
N THR A 31 -22.27 28.82 -7.14
CA THR A 31 -20.79 28.77 -7.29
C THR A 31 -20.23 29.98 -8.04
N GLY A 32 -21.08 30.73 -8.75
CA GLY A 32 -20.67 31.83 -9.63
C GLY A 32 -19.86 31.39 -10.86
N ARG A 33 -19.64 30.08 -11.06
CA ARG A 33 -18.91 29.54 -12.22
C ARG A 33 -19.83 29.20 -13.39
N TYR A 34 -21.07 28.82 -13.08
CA TYR A 34 -22.06 28.42 -14.06
C TYR A 34 -23.09 29.54 -14.30
N VAL A 35 -23.67 29.56 -15.50
CA VAL A 35 -24.78 30.42 -15.90
C VAL A 35 -25.78 29.56 -16.65
N PHE A 36 -27.04 29.65 -16.26
CA PHE A 36 -28.14 28.94 -16.91
C PHE A 36 -28.79 29.87 -17.93
N ALA A 37 -28.65 29.53 -19.22
CA ALA A 37 -29.11 30.37 -20.30
C ALA A 37 -30.63 30.48 -20.33
N ARG A 38 -31.13 31.71 -20.36
CA ARG A 38 -32.55 32.01 -20.58
C ARG A 38 -32.79 32.14 -22.08
N ARG A 39 -33.70 31.32 -22.61
CA ARG A 39 -34.07 31.36 -24.04
C ARG A 39 -35.05 32.49 -24.30
N VAL A 40 -34.96 33.10 -25.48
CA VAL A 40 -36.03 33.95 -26.03
C VAL A 40 -36.97 33.06 -26.84
N VAL A 41 -38.26 33.09 -26.55
CA VAL A 41 -39.25 32.21 -27.19
C VAL A 41 -40.45 33.02 -27.64
N THR A 42 -41.01 32.72 -28.82
CA THR A 42 -42.23 33.36 -29.32
C THR A 42 -43.51 32.84 -28.65
N ARG A 43 -43.46 32.72 -27.33
CA ARG A 43 -44.52 32.21 -26.45
C ARG A 43 -44.83 33.24 -25.36
N PRO A 44 -46.11 33.40 -24.94
CA PRO A 44 -46.47 34.37 -23.90
C PRO A 44 -45.76 34.11 -22.57
N ALA A 45 -45.40 35.21 -21.89
CA ALA A 45 -44.82 35.18 -20.55
C ALA A 45 -45.74 34.43 -19.57
N GLY A 46 -45.15 33.65 -18.65
CA GLY A 46 -45.90 32.87 -17.66
C GLY A 46 -46.52 31.56 -18.17
N SER A 47 -46.27 31.19 -19.43
CA SER A 47 -46.69 29.89 -19.96
C SER A 47 -45.99 28.72 -19.21
N PRO A 48 -46.69 27.59 -18.94
CA PRO A 48 -46.09 26.44 -18.26
C PRO A 48 -44.83 25.91 -18.98
N GLY A 49 -43.76 25.66 -18.24
CA GLY A 49 -42.49 25.14 -18.75
C GLY A 49 -41.30 25.87 -18.13
N GLU A 50 -40.14 25.83 -18.79
CA GLU A 50 -38.93 26.53 -18.35
C GLU A 50 -39.08 28.06 -18.27
N ASP A 51 -38.22 28.68 -17.46
CA ASP A 51 -38.03 30.12 -17.44
C ASP A 51 -37.43 30.62 -18.77
N HIS A 52 -38.13 31.55 -19.42
CA HIS A 52 -37.81 32.09 -20.74
C HIS A 52 -38.18 33.56 -20.85
N GLU A 53 -37.56 34.26 -21.78
CA GLU A 53 -37.93 35.61 -22.20
C GLU A 53 -38.96 35.53 -23.33
N ALA A 54 -40.13 36.13 -23.13
CA ALA A 54 -41.20 36.13 -24.13
C ALA A 54 -40.97 37.22 -25.19
N ALA A 55 -41.15 36.89 -26.46
CA ALA A 55 -41.13 37.84 -27.58
C ALA A 55 -42.33 37.62 -28.50
N THR A 56 -42.81 38.67 -29.17
CA THR A 56 -43.70 38.50 -30.34
C THR A 56 -42.87 38.08 -31.55
N ASP A 57 -43.50 37.55 -32.59
CA ASP A 57 -42.78 37.20 -33.83
C ASP A 57 -42.10 38.44 -34.43
N GLU A 58 -42.75 39.60 -34.45
CA GLU A 58 -42.18 40.86 -34.93
C GLU A 58 -40.96 41.31 -34.11
N ALA A 59 -41.04 41.20 -32.78
CA ALA A 59 -39.94 41.55 -31.89
C ALA A 59 -38.76 40.59 -32.05
N PHE A 60 -39.04 39.31 -32.25
CA PHE A 60 -38.00 38.31 -32.49
C PHE A 60 -37.32 38.53 -33.85
N ASP A 61 -38.06 38.86 -34.92
CA ASP A 61 -37.48 39.22 -36.23
C ASP A 61 -36.58 40.44 -36.14
N ALA A 62 -37.02 41.48 -35.41
CA ALA A 62 -36.22 42.68 -35.21
C ALA A 62 -34.91 42.40 -34.46
N ARG A 63 -34.91 41.48 -33.48
CA ARG A 63 -33.71 41.07 -32.73
C ARG A 63 -32.79 40.17 -33.57
N GLU A 64 -33.36 39.27 -34.36
CA GLU A 64 -32.61 38.43 -35.28
C GLU A 64 -31.90 39.27 -36.35
N ALA A 65 -32.58 40.25 -36.93
CA ALA A 65 -32.00 41.18 -37.91
C ALA A 65 -30.87 42.05 -37.31
N LYS A 66 -30.93 42.35 -36.00
CA LYS A 66 -29.88 43.09 -35.27
C LYS A 66 -28.68 42.22 -34.88
N GLY A 67 -28.78 40.90 -35.01
CA GLY A 67 -27.74 39.97 -34.57
C GLY A 67 -27.71 39.75 -33.05
N ASP A 68 -28.84 39.94 -32.36
CA ASP A 68 -28.94 39.77 -30.90
C ASP A 68 -28.88 38.30 -30.45
N PHE A 69 -28.91 37.36 -31.39
CA PHE A 69 -28.90 35.91 -31.12
C PHE A 69 -27.58 35.25 -31.52
N LEU A 70 -27.08 34.38 -30.64
CA LEU A 70 -26.01 33.43 -30.93
C LEU A 70 -26.49 32.35 -31.92
N ILE A 71 -27.73 31.88 -31.75
CA ILE A 71 -28.38 30.93 -32.66
C ILE A 71 -29.91 31.02 -32.51
N THR A 72 -30.64 30.78 -33.58
CA THR A 72 -32.10 30.68 -33.63
C THR A 72 -32.54 29.37 -34.27
N TRP A 73 -33.71 28.85 -33.89
CA TRP A 73 -34.34 27.69 -34.53
C TRP A 73 -35.86 27.69 -34.33
N GLY A 74 -36.57 26.99 -35.21
CA GLY A 74 -38.01 26.76 -35.09
C GLY A 74 -38.32 25.34 -34.58
N ALA A 75 -39.30 25.21 -33.70
CA ALA A 75 -39.85 23.92 -33.28
C ALA A 75 -41.30 24.05 -32.78
N HIS A 76 -42.16 23.09 -33.11
CA HIS A 76 -43.55 23.05 -32.63
C HIS A 76 -44.36 24.34 -32.86
N GLY A 77 -44.13 25.05 -33.96
CA GLY A 77 -44.81 26.31 -34.29
C GLY A 77 -44.32 27.53 -33.49
N LEU A 78 -43.27 27.37 -32.68
CA LEU A 78 -42.62 28.44 -31.93
C LEU A 78 -41.19 28.66 -32.44
N ARG A 79 -40.67 29.87 -32.23
CA ARG A 79 -39.27 30.23 -32.51
C ARG A 79 -38.51 30.39 -31.20
N TYR A 80 -37.26 29.96 -31.22
CA TYR A 80 -36.38 29.94 -30.07
C TYR A 80 -35.06 30.61 -30.45
N GLY A 81 -34.54 31.44 -29.55
CA GLY A 81 -33.27 32.14 -29.70
C GLY A 81 -32.44 32.04 -28.44
N LEU A 82 -31.15 31.79 -28.59
CA LEU A 82 -30.16 31.92 -27.52
C LEU A 82 -29.45 33.27 -27.67
N PRO A 83 -29.45 34.16 -26.65
CA PRO A 83 -28.82 35.47 -26.74
C PRO A 83 -27.33 35.44 -27.12
N ALA A 84 -26.88 36.43 -27.90
CA ALA A 84 -25.48 36.58 -28.32
C ALA A 84 -24.52 36.84 -27.14
N GLU A 85 -25.02 37.43 -26.05
CA GLU A 85 -24.24 37.70 -24.83
C GLU A 85 -23.66 36.43 -24.18
N LEU A 86 -24.30 35.27 -24.39
CA LEU A 86 -23.84 34.00 -23.85
C LEU A 86 -22.42 33.66 -24.32
N LYS A 87 -22.06 34.05 -25.55
CA LYS A 87 -20.70 33.89 -26.07
C LYS A 87 -19.69 34.70 -25.25
N ARG A 88 -20.03 35.94 -24.89
CA ARG A 88 -19.18 36.79 -24.06
C ARG A 88 -18.98 36.22 -22.65
N LEU A 89 -20.01 35.58 -22.09
CA LEU A 89 -19.89 34.89 -20.80
C LEU A 89 -18.92 33.71 -20.87
N VAL A 90 -18.99 32.91 -21.94
CA VAL A 90 -18.04 31.82 -22.19
C VAL A 90 -16.61 32.35 -22.35
N GLU A 91 -16.42 33.42 -23.13
CA GLU A 91 -15.12 34.08 -23.32
C GLU A 91 -14.59 34.69 -22.01
N ALA A 92 -15.48 35.11 -21.11
CA ALA A 92 -15.15 35.58 -19.77
C ALA A 92 -14.88 34.45 -18.74
N GLY A 93 -14.89 33.18 -19.16
CA GLY A 93 -14.58 32.03 -18.31
C GLY A 93 -15.76 31.38 -17.60
N ARG A 94 -17.00 31.80 -17.91
CA ARG A 94 -18.22 31.23 -17.31
C ARG A 94 -18.70 30.01 -18.10
N ASN A 95 -19.04 28.94 -17.40
CA ASN A 95 -19.68 27.78 -18.00
C ASN A 95 -21.16 28.10 -18.26
N VAL A 96 -21.63 27.96 -19.50
CA VAL A 96 -23.02 28.24 -19.87
C VAL A 96 -23.75 26.93 -20.09
N ILE A 97 -24.90 26.73 -19.45
CA ILE A 97 -25.77 25.57 -19.65
C ILE A 97 -27.04 26.06 -20.35
N ALA A 98 -27.29 25.54 -21.55
CA ALA A 98 -28.42 25.95 -22.38
C ALA A 98 -29.25 24.76 -22.83
N ASN A 99 -30.56 24.84 -22.62
CA ASN A 99 -31.52 23.91 -23.22
C ASN A 99 -31.62 24.20 -24.72
N GLY A 100 -31.50 23.21 -25.61
CA GLY A 100 -31.57 23.48 -27.04
C GLY A 100 -31.98 22.29 -27.90
N SER A 101 -31.75 22.44 -29.20
CA SER A 101 -32.16 21.48 -30.23
C SER A 101 -30.94 20.80 -30.86
N ARG A 102 -31.09 19.54 -31.31
CA ARG A 102 -30.02 18.86 -32.06
C ARG A 102 -29.67 19.58 -33.36
N ALA A 103 -30.65 20.26 -33.97
CA ALA A 103 -30.46 21.03 -35.19
C ALA A 103 -29.47 22.19 -35.04
N THR A 104 -29.23 22.69 -33.81
CA THR A 104 -28.31 23.80 -33.57
C THR A 104 -26.88 23.37 -33.27
N ILE A 105 -26.63 22.05 -33.11
CA ILE A 105 -25.34 21.51 -32.66
C ILE A 105 -24.19 21.94 -33.59
N ALA A 106 -24.34 21.73 -34.90
CA ALA A 106 -23.26 22.04 -35.86
C ALA A 106 -22.96 23.55 -35.91
N ALA A 107 -23.99 24.38 -35.93
CA ALA A 107 -23.84 25.83 -35.99
C ALA A 107 -23.22 26.41 -34.71
N LEU A 108 -23.59 25.88 -33.54
CA LEU A 108 -23.01 26.29 -32.25
C LEU A 108 -21.55 25.84 -32.13
N ALA A 109 -21.23 24.61 -32.52
CA ALA A 109 -19.86 24.09 -32.50
C ALA A 109 -18.89 24.92 -33.36
N ALA A 110 -19.37 25.49 -34.48
CA ALA A 110 -18.56 26.37 -35.32
C ALA A 110 -18.33 27.78 -34.74
N ARG A 111 -19.14 28.21 -33.76
CA ARG A 111 -19.14 29.57 -33.20
C ARG A 111 -18.53 29.67 -31.81
N LEU A 112 -18.40 28.54 -31.11
CA LEU A 112 -17.99 28.47 -29.72
C LEU A 112 -16.67 27.68 -29.59
N PRO A 113 -15.67 28.23 -28.90
CA PRO A 113 -14.36 27.59 -28.81
C PRO A 113 -14.37 26.29 -27.98
N ARG A 114 -15.21 26.22 -26.94
CA ARG A 114 -15.44 25.01 -26.13
C ARG A 114 -16.93 24.70 -26.06
N PHE A 115 -17.32 23.61 -26.70
CA PHE A 115 -18.71 23.21 -26.84
C PHE A 115 -18.89 21.73 -26.54
N VAL A 116 -19.83 21.41 -25.64
CA VAL A 116 -20.15 20.05 -25.22
C VAL A 116 -21.65 19.84 -25.32
N VAL A 117 -22.06 18.72 -25.92
CA VAL A 117 -23.45 18.29 -25.95
C VAL A 117 -23.74 17.40 -24.74
N VAL A 118 -24.78 17.73 -23.99
CA VAL A 118 -25.28 16.89 -22.89
C VAL A 118 -26.57 16.23 -23.34
N GLU A 119 -26.50 14.94 -23.68
CA GLU A 119 -27.61 14.17 -24.22
C GLU A 119 -28.36 13.46 -23.10
N VAL A 120 -29.53 13.97 -22.74
CA VAL A 120 -30.41 13.35 -21.74
C VAL A 120 -31.31 12.34 -22.42
N THR A 121 -31.29 11.11 -21.94
CA THR A 121 -32.07 9.97 -22.45
C THR A 121 -32.87 9.36 -21.31
N ALA A 122 -33.89 8.57 -21.63
CA ALA A 122 -34.59 7.71 -20.68
C ALA A 122 -35.16 6.51 -21.46
N PRO A 123 -35.40 5.37 -20.79
CA PRO A 123 -36.01 4.21 -21.44
C PRO A 123 -37.38 4.55 -22.06
N PRO A 124 -37.77 3.95 -23.21
CA PRO A 124 -39.02 4.25 -23.91
C PRO A 124 -40.26 4.18 -23.03
N GLU A 125 -40.33 3.20 -22.12
CA GLU A 125 -41.39 3.01 -21.14
C GLU A 125 -41.50 4.17 -20.13
N VAL A 126 -40.36 4.70 -19.69
CA VAL A 126 -40.28 5.86 -18.79
C VAL A 126 -40.71 7.13 -19.52
N LEU A 127 -40.30 7.29 -20.79
CA LEU A 127 -40.72 8.41 -21.64
C LEU A 127 -42.23 8.38 -21.86
N ALA A 128 -42.80 7.21 -22.22
CA ALA A 128 -44.23 7.02 -22.43
C ALA A 128 -45.04 7.37 -21.17
N ALA A 129 -44.63 6.86 -20.00
CA ALA A 129 -45.29 7.16 -18.72
C ALA A 129 -45.24 8.67 -18.38
N ARG A 130 -44.08 9.32 -18.56
CA ARG A 130 -43.91 10.76 -18.31
C ARG A 130 -44.67 11.64 -19.30
N ILE A 131 -44.84 11.20 -20.54
CA ILE A 131 -45.63 11.91 -21.55
C ILE A 131 -47.14 11.74 -21.27
N ALA A 132 -47.59 10.52 -20.97
CA ALA A 132 -48.98 10.22 -20.62
C ALA A 132 -49.44 10.96 -19.36
N GLY A 133 -48.58 11.03 -18.32
CA GLY A 133 -48.86 11.74 -17.07
C GLY A 133 -49.04 13.26 -17.21
N ARG A 134 -48.69 13.85 -18.37
CA ARG A 134 -48.92 15.29 -18.65
C ARG A 134 -50.33 15.59 -19.15
N GLY A 135 -51.16 14.57 -19.43
CA GLY A 135 -52.58 14.71 -19.77
C GLY A 135 -52.88 15.45 -21.08
N ARG A 136 -51.92 15.54 -22.00
CA ARG A 136 -52.01 16.40 -23.21
C ARG A 136 -52.17 15.64 -24.54
N GLU A 137 -52.03 14.30 -24.59
CA GLU A 137 -51.94 13.53 -25.85
C GLU A 137 -52.54 12.11 -25.73
N SER A 138 -53.05 11.54 -26.84
CA SER A 138 -53.59 10.17 -26.95
C SER A 138 -52.50 9.13 -27.29
N GLY A 139 -52.76 7.84 -27.04
CA GLY A 139 -51.78 6.75 -27.16
C GLY A 139 -51.04 6.66 -28.51
N GLU A 140 -51.74 6.81 -29.64
CA GLU A 140 -51.11 6.78 -30.98
C GLU A 140 -50.15 7.97 -31.23
N ALA A 141 -50.42 9.14 -30.63
CA ALA A 141 -49.55 10.31 -30.77
C ALA A 141 -48.24 10.15 -29.99
N ILE A 142 -48.25 9.37 -28.90
CA ILE A 142 -47.08 9.07 -28.07
C ILE A 142 -46.16 8.07 -28.79
N GLU A 143 -46.71 7.00 -29.38
CA GLU A 143 -45.94 6.00 -30.15
C GLU A 143 -45.26 6.61 -31.40
N LYS A 144 -45.95 7.50 -32.12
CA LYS A 144 -45.39 8.19 -33.29
C LYS A 144 -44.23 9.13 -32.93
N ARG A 145 -44.20 9.59 -31.68
CA ARG A 145 -43.16 10.49 -31.15
C ARG A 145 -41.96 9.73 -30.59
N LEU A 146 -42.18 8.52 -30.07
CA LEU A 146 -41.14 7.59 -29.62
C LEU A 146 -40.43 6.88 -30.78
N SER A 147 -41.13 6.65 -31.90
CA SER A 147 -40.60 6.00 -33.12
C SER A 147 -39.89 6.94 -34.10
N ARG A 148 -39.78 8.24 -33.77
CA ARG A 148 -39.13 9.22 -34.66
C ARG A 148 -37.63 8.98 -34.71
N THR A 149 -37.10 8.72 -35.90
CA THR A 149 -35.67 8.57 -36.16
C THR A 149 -34.92 9.81 -35.67
N VAL A 150 -33.99 9.62 -34.73
CA VAL A 150 -33.16 10.68 -34.18
C VAL A 150 -32.00 10.91 -35.14
N GLU A 151 -31.86 12.13 -35.65
CA GLU A 151 -30.70 12.47 -36.48
C GLU A 151 -29.41 12.26 -35.67
N PRO A 152 -28.42 11.54 -36.23
CA PRO A 152 -27.15 11.32 -35.57
C PRO A 152 -26.42 12.64 -35.39
N ARG A 153 -25.75 12.79 -34.24
CA ARG A 153 -24.91 13.94 -33.94
C ARG A 153 -23.76 14.04 -34.97
N PRO A 154 -23.36 15.24 -35.40
CA PRO A 154 -22.17 15.41 -36.23
C PRO A 154 -20.92 14.81 -35.56
N ALA A 155 -20.10 14.13 -36.37
CA ALA A 155 -18.83 13.55 -35.92
C ALA A 155 -17.88 14.63 -35.38
N GLY A 156 -17.01 14.26 -34.44
CA GLY A 156 -16.01 15.18 -33.87
C GLY A 156 -16.51 16.14 -32.80
N ILE A 157 -17.82 16.20 -32.53
CA ILE A 157 -18.37 17.04 -31.45
C ILE A 157 -18.34 16.27 -30.13
N ARG A 158 -17.91 16.92 -29.05
CA ARG A 158 -17.89 16.28 -27.73
C ARG A 158 -19.31 16.11 -27.19
N ALA A 159 -19.62 14.93 -26.67
CA ALA A 159 -20.92 14.66 -26.05
C ALA A 159 -20.78 13.78 -24.82
N THR A 160 -21.63 14.01 -23.82
CA THR A 160 -21.86 13.12 -22.68
C THR A 160 -23.33 12.72 -22.67
N THR A 161 -23.61 11.43 -22.43
CA THR A 161 -24.97 10.90 -22.40
C THR A 161 -25.37 10.58 -20.97
N ILE A 162 -26.52 11.07 -20.54
CA ILE A 162 -27.09 10.85 -19.22
C ILE A 162 -28.38 10.05 -19.38
N CYS A 163 -28.46 8.90 -18.71
CA CYS A 163 -29.70 8.16 -18.58
C CYS A 163 -30.48 8.63 -17.34
N ASN A 164 -31.67 9.20 -17.57
CA ASN A 164 -32.59 9.67 -16.54
C ASN A 164 -33.72 8.66 -16.33
N ASP A 165 -33.34 7.49 -15.84
CA ASP A 165 -34.15 6.29 -15.62
C ASP A 165 -34.64 6.11 -14.17
N GLN A 166 -34.17 6.95 -13.25
CA GLN A 166 -34.47 6.88 -11.81
C GLN A 166 -35.18 8.15 -11.31
N SER A 167 -35.02 8.45 -10.03
CA SER A 167 -35.57 9.67 -9.41
C SER A 167 -34.90 10.93 -9.98
N VAL A 168 -35.57 12.07 -9.81
CA VAL A 168 -35.05 13.36 -10.31
C VAL A 168 -33.75 13.71 -9.59
N GLU A 169 -33.63 13.40 -8.31
CA GLU A 169 -32.44 13.66 -7.48
C GLU A 169 -31.21 12.95 -8.04
N ILE A 170 -31.31 11.65 -8.32
CA ILE A 170 -30.23 10.86 -8.92
C ILE A 170 -29.91 11.37 -10.33
N GLY A 171 -30.94 11.73 -11.09
CA GLY A 171 -30.76 12.33 -12.41
C GLY A 171 -29.97 13.64 -12.34
N VAL A 172 -30.25 14.49 -11.35
CA VAL A 172 -29.56 15.77 -11.12
C VAL A 172 -28.11 15.53 -10.71
N GLU A 173 -27.85 14.59 -9.80
CA GLU A 173 -26.49 14.20 -9.41
C GLU A 173 -25.66 13.75 -10.62
N ARG A 174 -26.22 12.85 -11.45
CA ARG A 174 -25.57 12.40 -12.70
C ARG A 174 -25.33 13.55 -13.66
N PHE A 175 -26.28 14.47 -13.79
CA PHE A 175 -26.16 15.63 -14.66
C PHE A 175 -25.06 16.58 -14.21
N VAL A 176 -25.04 16.94 -12.92
CA VAL A 176 -23.99 17.79 -12.33
C VAL A 176 -22.63 17.14 -12.50
N ALA A 177 -22.48 15.86 -12.15
CA ALA A 177 -21.23 15.13 -12.30
C ALA A 177 -20.73 15.11 -13.75
N ALA A 178 -21.62 14.88 -14.72
CA ALA A 178 -21.27 14.87 -16.14
C ALA A 178 -20.81 16.25 -16.65
N VAL A 179 -21.49 17.32 -16.24
CA VAL A 179 -21.14 18.70 -16.61
C VAL A 179 -19.80 19.09 -15.99
N GLU A 180 -19.58 18.82 -14.71
CA GLU A 180 -18.32 19.12 -14.03
C GLU A 180 -17.15 18.31 -14.59
N ALA A 181 -17.35 17.03 -14.88
CA ALA A 181 -16.33 16.18 -15.51
C ALA A 181 -15.93 16.72 -16.89
N ALA A 182 -16.92 17.06 -17.72
CA ALA A 182 -16.67 17.62 -19.04
C ALA A 182 -16.02 19.01 -18.98
N ALA A 183 -16.36 19.83 -17.99
CA ALA A 183 -15.71 21.13 -17.77
C ALA A 183 -14.22 20.99 -17.42
N ASN A 184 -13.85 19.94 -16.67
CA ASN A 184 -12.51 19.69 -16.12
C ASN A 184 -11.71 18.62 -16.86
N THR A 185 -12.08 18.29 -18.10
CA THR A 185 -11.28 17.34 -18.89
C THR A 185 -10.07 18.02 -19.51
N MET A 186 -8.92 17.37 -19.44
CA MET A 186 -7.65 17.81 -20.00
C MET A 186 -7.05 16.69 -20.86
N ARG A 187 -6.07 17.04 -21.69
CA ARG A 187 -5.26 16.08 -22.44
C ARG A 187 -4.08 15.62 -21.60
N LEU A 188 -3.89 14.31 -21.52
CA LEU A 188 -2.77 13.71 -20.81
C LEU A 188 -1.46 13.93 -21.57
N ARG A 189 -0.42 14.40 -20.87
CA ARG A 189 0.93 14.55 -21.41
C ARG A 189 1.95 13.81 -20.55
N ARG A 190 2.89 13.13 -21.20
CA ARG A 190 4.00 12.49 -20.48
C ARG A 190 5.13 13.50 -20.31
N LEU A 191 5.50 13.79 -19.07
CA LEU A 191 6.68 14.62 -18.80
C LEU A 191 7.88 13.71 -18.48
N PRO A 192 9.07 13.96 -19.06
CA PRO A 192 10.29 13.18 -18.80
C PRO A 192 10.91 13.57 -17.45
N LEU A 193 10.10 13.61 -16.40
CA LEU A 193 10.48 13.95 -15.03
C LEU A 193 10.29 12.70 -14.18
N PHE A 194 11.32 12.33 -13.43
CA PHE A 194 11.31 11.20 -12.52
C PHE A 194 11.19 11.71 -11.08
N ALA A 195 10.13 11.29 -10.40
CA ALA A 195 9.84 11.71 -9.02
C ALA A 195 10.03 10.57 -8.01
N GLY A 196 10.57 9.42 -8.45
CA GLY A 196 10.83 8.28 -7.60
C GLY A 196 9.52 7.64 -7.14
N ARG A 197 9.27 7.62 -5.82
CA ARG A 197 8.02 7.05 -5.25
C ARG A 197 6.83 8.02 -5.26
N ALA A 198 7.05 9.30 -5.58
CA ALA A 198 5.99 10.28 -5.59
C ALA A 198 5.33 10.33 -6.97
N HIS A 199 4.01 10.21 -7.03
CA HIS A 199 3.27 10.50 -8.26
C HIS A 199 2.99 12.00 -8.33
N CYS A 200 3.54 12.65 -9.35
CA CYS A 200 3.41 14.09 -9.55
C CYS A 200 2.56 14.37 -10.78
N ALA A 201 1.56 15.22 -10.61
CA ALA A 201 0.78 15.81 -11.67
C ALA A 201 1.15 17.29 -11.81
N TYR A 202 1.35 17.73 -13.02
CA TYR A 202 1.80 19.06 -13.38
C TYR A 202 0.65 19.77 -14.07
N LEU A 203 0.26 20.92 -13.53
CA LEU A 203 -0.79 21.76 -14.09
C LEU A 203 -0.22 23.10 -14.57
N PRO A 204 -0.72 23.65 -15.67
CA PRO A 204 -0.34 24.98 -16.12
C PRO A 204 -0.76 26.05 -15.10
N ALA A 205 0.15 26.97 -14.78
CA ALA A 205 -0.05 28.08 -13.84
C ALA A 205 -1.27 28.93 -14.18
N ARG A 206 -1.55 29.10 -15.47
CA ARG A 206 -2.70 29.85 -16.00
C ARG A 206 -3.43 29.06 -17.08
N GLY A 207 -3.74 27.80 -16.78
CA GLY A 207 -4.40 26.90 -17.72
C GLY A 207 -5.75 27.41 -18.23
N GLU A 208 -6.10 26.95 -19.42
CA GLU A 208 -7.36 27.26 -20.10
C GLU A 208 -8.53 26.54 -19.43
N ILE A 209 -8.27 25.36 -18.86
CA ILE A 209 -9.28 24.47 -18.27
C ILE A 209 -9.26 24.57 -16.75
N VAL A 210 -8.10 24.34 -16.15
CA VAL A 210 -7.86 24.46 -14.71
C VAL A 210 -6.70 25.42 -14.45
N ASN A 211 -6.81 26.20 -13.38
CA ASN A 211 -5.69 26.99 -12.88
C ASN A 211 -4.89 26.12 -11.90
N GLY A 212 -3.61 25.85 -12.20
CA GLY A 212 -2.78 25.00 -11.35
C GLY A 212 -2.69 25.48 -9.89
N PHE A 213 -2.72 26.80 -9.65
CA PHE A 213 -2.70 27.35 -8.29
C PHE A 213 -3.96 27.00 -7.49
N ASP A 214 -5.11 26.81 -8.15
CA ASP A 214 -6.37 26.40 -7.50
C ASP A 214 -6.30 24.97 -6.96
N TYR A 215 -5.25 24.20 -7.31
CA TYR A 215 -5.04 22.81 -6.92
C TYR A 215 -3.81 22.61 -6.02
N LEU A 216 -3.05 23.67 -5.74
CA LEU A 216 -2.04 23.63 -4.69
C LEU A 216 -2.67 23.44 -3.31
N GLY A 217 -1.92 22.82 -2.40
CA GLY A 217 -2.31 22.64 -1.00
C GLY A 217 -2.07 21.23 -0.45
N PRO A 218 -2.40 20.99 0.83
CA PRO A 218 -2.26 19.70 1.49
C PRO A 218 -3.37 18.75 1.04
N GLY A 219 -3.19 18.11 -0.11
CA GLY A 219 -4.14 17.15 -0.64
C GLY A 219 -3.68 16.59 -1.98
N ARG A 220 -4.12 15.37 -2.29
CA ARG A 220 -3.88 14.74 -3.60
C ARG A 220 -5.06 15.01 -4.53
N VAL A 221 -4.78 15.09 -5.82
CA VAL A 221 -5.81 15.05 -6.86
C VAL A 221 -5.94 13.64 -7.38
N GLU A 222 -7.15 13.29 -7.79
CA GLU A 222 -7.39 12.09 -8.57
C GLU A 222 -7.55 12.48 -10.04
N ILE A 223 -6.83 11.75 -10.89
CA ILE A 223 -6.81 11.92 -12.33
C ILE A 223 -7.40 10.64 -12.90
N SER A 224 -8.50 10.77 -13.66
CA SER A 224 -9.28 9.62 -14.12
C SER A 224 -9.49 9.68 -15.63
N GLY A 225 -9.20 8.58 -16.31
CA GLY A 225 -9.55 8.35 -17.71
C GLY A 225 -10.39 7.09 -17.86
N VAL A 226 -10.50 6.57 -19.08
CA VAL A 226 -11.32 5.37 -19.37
C VAL A 226 -10.75 4.16 -18.65
N GLY A 227 -11.44 3.68 -17.61
CA GLY A 227 -11.09 2.46 -16.89
C GLY A 227 -9.86 2.55 -15.97
N ALA A 228 -9.24 3.72 -15.83
CA ALA A 228 -8.04 3.91 -15.02
C ALA A 228 -8.08 5.22 -14.24
N SER A 229 -7.55 5.21 -13.02
CA SER A 229 -7.31 6.42 -12.24
C SER A 229 -6.01 6.35 -11.45
N ILE A 230 -5.44 7.52 -11.18
CA ILE A 230 -4.24 7.66 -10.35
C ILE A 230 -4.38 8.85 -9.41
N ARG A 231 -3.78 8.75 -8.22
CA ARG A 231 -3.69 9.86 -7.26
C ARG A 231 -2.30 10.48 -7.32
N SER A 232 -2.25 11.81 -7.37
CA SER A 232 -0.98 12.54 -7.53
C SER A 232 -0.94 13.82 -6.72
N ASN A 233 0.29 14.21 -6.34
CA ASN A 233 0.58 15.53 -5.81
C ASN A 233 0.61 16.54 -6.95
N VAL A 234 0.08 17.74 -6.73
CA VAL A 234 0.03 18.78 -7.76
C VAL A 234 1.27 19.65 -7.69
N GLN A 235 1.89 19.84 -8.85
CA GLN A 235 2.93 20.82 -9.13
C GLN A 235 2.41 21.79 -10.20
N VAL A 236 2.95 23.01 -10.21
CA VAL A 236 2.53 24.05 -11.16
C VAL A 236 3.66 24.37 -12.12
N VAL A 237 3.32 24.45 -13.41
CA VAL A 237 4.24 24.78 -14.51
C VAL A 237 3.87 26.13 -15.09
N ASP A 238 4.76 27.11 -15.00
CA ASP A 238 4.60 28.44 -15.59
C ASP A 238 5.39 28.55 -16.91
N SER A 239 5.19 27.59 -17.81
CA SER A 239 5.80 27.57 -19.13
C SER A 239 4.92 26.84 -20.14
N PRO A 240 4.26 27.57 -21.06
CA PRO A 240 3.46 26.98 -22.14
C PRO A 240 4.25 26.06 -23.07
N ALA A 241 5.58 26.22 -23.12
CA ALA A 241 6.45 25.35 -23.92
C ALA A 241 6.57 23.93 -23.35
N LEU A 242 6.44 23.80 -22.01
CA LEU A 242 6.51 22.52 -21.32
C LEU A 242 5.14 21.84 -21.21
N LEU A 243 4.08 22.62 -21.01
CA LEU A 243 2.73 22.12 -20.83
C LEU A 243 1.70 23.12 -21.36
N ALA A 244 0.85 22.69 -22.30
CA ALA A 244 -0.18 23.56 -22.87
C ALA A 244 -1.32 23.83 -21.87
N GLY A 245 -2.14 24.84 -22.15
CA GLY A 245 -3.19 25.29 -21.24
C GLY A 245 -4.33 24.29 -21.01
N ASP A 246 -4.48 23.32 -21.91
CA ASP A 246 -5.46 22.23 -21.88
C ASP A 246 -4.84 20.87 -21.51
N GLU A 247 -3.56 20.84 -21.17
CA GLU A 247 -2.82 19.62 -20.84
C GLU A 247 -2.58 19.44 -19.33
N ILE A 248 -2.58 18.18 -18.89
CA ILE A 248 -2.09 17.77 -17.57
C ILE A 248 -0.89 16.85 -17.77
N GLY A 249 0.24 17.25 -17.20
CA GLY A 249 1.48 16.48 -17.26
C GLY A 249 1.53 15.47 -16.12
N LEU A 250 2.00 14.25 -16.37
CA LEU A 250 2.37 13.32 -15.30
C LEU A 250 3.87 13.08 -15.31
N SER A 251 4.46 12.84 -14.12
CA SER A 251 5.80 12.26 -14.04
C SER A 251 5.84 10.92 -14.76
N ALA A 252 7.03 10.50 -15.20
CA ALA A 252 7.20 9.29 -15.99
C ALA A 252 6.56 8.06 -15.31
N GLU A 253 6.80 7.89 -14.00
CA GLU A 253 6.28 6.77 -13.23
C GLU A 253 4.75 6.81 -13.10
N ALA A 254 4.18 7.99 -12.85
CA ALA A 254 2.74 8.18 -12.71
C ALA A 254 2.00 7.98 -14.05
N PHE A 255 2.62 8.40 -15.16
CA PHE A 255 2.10 8.17 -16.50
C PHE A 255 2.06 6.68 -16.83
N ASP A 256 3.17 5.99 -16.58
CA ASP A 256 3.31 4.56 -16.86
C ASP A 256 2.34 3.73 -16.00
N GLU A 257 2.10 4.13 -14.73
CA GLU A 257 1.10 3.49 -13.85
C GLU A 257 -0.35 3.75 -14.28
N LEU A 258 -0.69 4.97 -14.73
CA LEU A 258 -2.02 5.26 -15.24
C LEU A 258 -2.33 4.46 -16.50
N GLY A 259 -1.31 4.14 -17.31
CA GLY A 259 -1.40 3.19 -18.43
C GLY A 259 -2.24 3.66 -19.62
N LEU A 260 -2.53 4.96 -19.71
CA LEU A 260 -3.29 5.56 -20.81
C LEU A 260 -2.35 6.14 -21.88
N PRO A 261 -2.70 6.06 -23.19
CA PRO A 261 -1.92 6.69 -24.25
C PRO A 261 -1.77 8.20 -24.06
N GLU A 262 -0.66 8.76 -24.54
CA GLU A 262 -0.48 10.21 -24.54
C GLU A 262 -1.54 10.90 -25.41
N GLY A 263 -2.05 12.04 -24.94
CA GLY A 263 -3.17 12.75 -25.55
C GLY A 263 -4.56 12.24 -25.13
N SER A 264 -4.65 11.17 -24.32
CA SER A 264 -5.93 10.69 -23.79
C SER A 264 -6.65 11.77 -22.99
N GLU A 265 -7.98 11.80 -23.09
CA GLU A 265 -8.81 12.66 -22.25
C GLU A 265 -8.83 12.12 -20.81
N VAL A 266 -8.49 12.97 -19.86
CA VAL A 266 -8.55 12.67 -18.42
C VAL A 266 -9.27 13.80 -17.68
N THR A 267 -9.92 13.48 -16.58
CA THR A 267 -10.55 14.45 -15.69
C THR A 267 -9.74 14.57 -14.41
N ILE A 268 -9.73 15.76 -13.82
CA ILE A 268 -9.06 16.04 -12.55
C ILE A 268 -10.08 16.45 -11.48
N ARG A 269 -10.00 15.82 -10.31
CA ARG A 269 -10.80 16.20 -9.13
C ARG A 269 -9.94 16.26 -7.88
N ARG A 270 -10.27 17.17 -6.97
CA ARG A 270 -9.71 17.13 -5.61
C ARG A 270 -10.28 15.89 -4.92
N THR A 271 -9.42 15.11 -4.28
CA THR A 271 -9.89 13.97 -3.49
C THR A 271 -10.65 14.51 -2.28
N PRO A 272 -11.87 14.03 -1.98
CA PRO A 272 -12.57 14.43 -0.76
C PRO A 272 -11.73 14.06 0.47
N SER A 273 -11.94 14.76 1.58
CA SER A 273 -11.27 14.38 2.83
C SER A 273 -11.62 12.92 3.15
N PRO A 274 -10.65 12.08 3.55
CA PRO A 274 -10.93 10.69 3.85
C PRO A 274 -11.90 10.59 5.03
N GLU A 275 -12.77 9.58 5.03
CA GLU A 275 -13.74 9.33 6.12
C GLU A 275 -13.02 9.15 7.47
N SER A 276 -11.81 8.57 7.43
CA SER A 276 -10.97 8.35 8.60
C SER A 276 -10.29 9.62 9.16
N ARG A 277 -10.54 10.81 8.59
CA ARG A 277 -9.85 12.06 8.98
C ARG A 277 -10.00 12.34 10.47
N ALA A 278 -11.19 12.13 11.03
CA ALA A 278 -11.44 12.31 12.45
C ALA A 278 -10.60 11.34 13.32
N ALA A 279 -10.41 10.10 12.87
CA ALA A 279 -9.59 9.10 13.55
C ALA A 279 -8.10 9.48 13.51
N LEU A 280 -7.58 9.91 12.34
CA LEU A 280 -6.22 10.40 12.20
C LEU A 280 -5.94 11.55 13.20
N THR A 281 -6.77 12.59 13.17
CA THR A 281 -6.62 13.77 14.05
C THR A 281 -6.70 13.38 15.52
N ARG A 282 -7.67 12.53 15.89
CA ARG A 282 -7.82 12.04 17.26
C ARG A 282 -6.57 11.32 17.75
N LYS A 283 -5.97 10.45 16.92
CA LYS A 283 -4.76 9.73 17.33
C LYS A 283 -3.55 10.65 17.44
N ILE A 284 -3.39 11.60 16.52
CA ILE A 284 -2.34 12.63 16.59
C ILE A 284 -2.46 13.47 17.87
N GLN A 285 -3.68 13.72 18.34
CA GLN A 285 -3.98 14.40 19.60
C GLN A 285 -3.85 13.51 20.85
N GLY A 286 -3.37 12.27 20.71
CA GLY A 286 -3.13 11.33 21.80
C GLY A 286 -4.35 10.51 22.25
N GLY A 287 -5.48 10.60 21.53
CA GLY A 287 -6.67 9.81 21.79
C GLY A 287 -6.53 8.36 21.29
N GLU A 288 -7.29 7.46 21.90
CA GLU A 288 -7.34 6.05 21.48
C GLU A 288 -8.33 5.84 20.33
N LEU A 289 -8.04 4.87 19.46
CA LEU A 289 -8.89 4.47 18.33
C LEU A 289 -9.45 3.06 18.51
N THR A 290 -10.68 2.86 18.04
CA THR A 290 -11.31 1.54 17.96
C THR A 290 -10.77 0.72 16.78
N GLU A 291 -11.04 -0.59 16.76
CA GLU A 291 -10.67 -1.46 15.63
C GLU A 291 -11.20 -0.96 14.29
N GLU A 292 -12.45 -0.50 14.22
CA GLU A 292 -13.04 0.00 12.97
C GLU A 292 -12.44 1.34 12.53
N GLN A 293 -12.06 2.20 13.49
CA GLN A 293 -11.34 3.43 13.20
C GLN A 293 -9.93 3.14 12.66
N TYR A 294 -9.21 2.18 13.25
CA TYR A 294 -7.93 1.73 12.70
C TYR A 294 -8.09 1.10 11.31
N HIS A 295 -9.14 0.31 11.09
CA HIS A 295 -9.42 -0.32 9.80
C HIS A 295 -9.61 0.71 8.69
N THR A 296 -10.53 1.65 8.89
CA THR A 296 -10.80 2.73 7.93
C THR A 296 -9.58 3.62 7.70
N LEU A 297 -8.86 3.97 8.78
CA LEU A 297 -7.65 4.78 8.68
C LEU A 297 -6.53 4.09 7.91
N ILE A 298 -6.21 2.84 8.25
CA ILE A 298 -5.15 2.09 7.58
C ILE A 298 -5.52 1.82 6.11
N ARG A 299 -6.79 1.54 5.80
CA ARG A 299 -7.28 1.44 4.41
C ARG A 299 -7.00 2.73 3.65
N ASP A 300 -7.41 3.87 4.20
CA ASP A 300 -7.24 5.16 3.55
C ASP A 300 -5.74 5.53 3.38
N ILE A 301 -4.87 5.11 4.31
CA ILE A 301 -3.40 5.25 4.19
C ILE A 301 -2.85 4.37 3.06
N VAL A 302 -3.23 3.09 3.02
CA VAL A 302 -2.80 2.12 1.99
C VAL A 302 -3.25 2.54 0.60
N GLU A 303 -4.46 3.08 0.48
CA GLU A 303 -4.97 3.66 -0.76
C GLU A 303 -4.35 5.03 -1.09
N ALA A 304 -3.37 5.49 -0.32
CA ALA A 304 -2.68 6.76 -0.53
C ALA A 304 -3.62 7.98 -0.55
N ARG A 305 -4.65 7.98 0.31
CA ARG A 305 -5.57 9.12 0.49
C ARG A 305 -5.01 10.21 1.42
N TYR A 306 -3.93 9.92 2.13
CA TYR A 306 -3.24 10.87 3.01
C TYR A 306 -1.88 11.28 2.43
N PRO A 307 -1.45 12.53 2.66
CA PRO A 307 -0.08 12.93 2.39
C PRO A 307 0.88 12.29 3.40
N ASP A 308 2.10 11.98 2.96
CA ASP A 308 3.10 11.24 3.76
C ASP A 308 3.42 11.92 5.10
N GLY A 309 3.40 13.26 5.15
CA GLY A 309 3.61 14.01 6.40
C GLY A 309 2.54 13.76 7.47
N GLU A 310 1.29 13.56 7.07
CA GLU A 310 0.21 13.21 8.00
C GLU A 310 0.30 11.75 8.45
N VAL A 311 0.69 10.85 7.55
CA VAL A 311 0.96 9.44 7.89
C VAL A 311 2.11 9.34 8.88
N ALA A 312 3.18 10.13 8.68
CA ALA A 312 4.31 10.21 9.61
C ALA A 312 3.89 10.74 10.98
N ALA A 313 3.08 11.80 11.04
CA ALA A 313 2.54 12.32 12.30
C ALA A 313 1.70 11.28 13.05
N PHE A 314 0.84 10.56 12.34
CA PHE A 314 0.08 9.44 12.90
C PHE A 314 0.97 8.33 13.44
N LEU A 315 1.99 7.92 12.67
CA LEU A 315 2.95 6.89 13.06
C LEU A 315 3.71 7.25 14.34
N VAL A 316 4.22 8.48 14.41
CA VAL A 316 4.90 8.99 15.61
C VAL A 316 3.96 8.94 16.81
N ALA A 317 2.74 9.48 16.67
CA ALA A 317 1.75 9.48 17.75
C ALA A 317 1.36 8.06 18.19
N ALA A 318 1.14 7.15 17.23
CA ALA A 318 0.84 5.75 17.52
C ALA A 318 2.01 5.04 18.20
N THR A 319 3.26 5.32 17.84
CA THR A 319 4.40 4.64 18.48
C THR A 319 4.71 5.12 19.90
N GLN A 320 4.32 6.35 20.25
CA GLN A 320 4.49 6.91 21.59
C GLN A 320 3.51 6.36 22.62
N LYS A 321 2.24 6.11 22.22
CA LYS A 321 1.21 5.64 23.16
C LYS A 321 0.20 4.72 22.46
N LEU A 322 0.21 3.44 22.83
CA LEU A 322 -0.83 2.46 22.49
C LEU A 322 -1.31 1.78 23.76
N SER A 323 -2.63 1.80 23.99
CA SER A 323 -3.23 0.92 25.00
C SER A 323 -3.20 -0.54 24.53
N ASP A 324 -3.38 -1.49 25.45
CA ASP A 324 -3.43 -2.93 25.10
C ASP A 324 -4.58 -3.23 24.12
N ASP A 325 -5.70 -2.52 24.25
CA ASP A 325 -6.83 -2.59 23.32
C ASP A 325 -6.44 -2.13 21.92
N GLU A 326 -5.68 -1.04 21.80
CA GLU A 326 -5.19 -0.56 20.51
C GLU A 326 -4.18 -1.53 19.88
N VAL A 327 -3.30 -2.16 20.66
CA VAL A 327 -2.36 -3.17 20.15
C VAL A 327 -3.11 -4.37 19.57
N VAL A 328 -4.15 -4.86 20.26
CA VAL A 328 -5.01 -5.94 19.77
C VAL A 328 -5.76 -5.51 18.51
N ALA A 329 -6.37 -4.32 18.53
CA ALA A 329 -7.10 -3.76 17.39
C ALA A 329 -6.20 -3.64 16.15
N LEU A 330 -5.01 -3.06 16.30
CA LEU A 330 -4.01 -2.96 15.23
C LEU A 330 -3.61 -4.34 14.70
N ALA A 331 -3.35 -5.30 15.59
CA ALA A 331 -2.97 -6.65 15.17
C ALA A 331 -4.08 -7.32 14.35
N ARG A 332 -5.36 -7.18 14.76
CA ARG A 332 -6.53 -7.67 14.01
C ARG A 332 -6.67 -6.99 12.66
N VAL A 333 -6.64 -5.66 12.64
CA VAL A 333 -6.80 -4.86 11.41
C VAL A 333 -5.74 -5.20 10.38
N ARG A 334 -4.47 -5.34 10.78
CA ARG A 334 -3.38 -5.70 9.86
C ARG A 334 -3.63 -7.01 9.12
N THR A 335 -4.30 -7.99 9.76
CA THR A 335 -4.65 -9.26 9.08
C THR A 335 -5.65 -9.10 7.95
N ARG A 336 -6.45 -8.02 7.93
CA ARG A 336 -7.40 -7.73 6.85
C ARG A 336 -6.71 -7.27 5.55
N PHE A 337 -5.44 -6.86 5.63
CA PHE A 337 -4.62 -6.38 4.50
C PHE A 337 -3.59 -7.41 4.02
N ALA A 338 -3.74 -8.67 4.40
CA ALA A 338 -2.86 -9.75 3.99
C ALA A 338 -3.65 -11.03 3.71
N GLN A 339 -3.14 -11.88 2.81
CA GLN A 339 -3.80 -13.15 2.50
C GLN A 339 -3.62 -14.13 3.67
N LYS A 340 -4.72 -14.49 4.33
CA LYS A 340 -4.68 -15.49 5.40
C LYS A 340 -4.47 -16.90 4.82
N ILE A 341 -3.56 -17.64 5.44
CA ILE A 341 -3.29 -19.04 5.15
C ILE A 341 -4.00 -19.89 6.20
N THR A 342 -4.70 -20.93 5.76
CA THR A 342 -5.34 -21.93 6.62
C THR A 342 -4.66 -23.27 6.39
N TRP A 343 -4.49 -24.02 7.47
CA TRP A 343 -3.88 -25.34 7.49
C TRP A 343 -4.88 -26.39 7.98
N PRO A 344 -4.75 -27.66 7.56
CA PRO A 344 -5.65 -28.73 8.00
C PRO A 344 -5.42 -29.15 9.46
N ASP A 345 -4.17 -29.08 9.95
CA ASP A 345 -3.82 -29.49 11.32
C ASP A 345 -4.36 -28.48 12.34
N THR A 346 -4.87 -28.99 13.47
CA THR A 346 -5.40 -28.16 14.56
C THR A 346 -4.29 -27.35 15.27
N ILE A 347 -3.09 -27.92 15.37
CA ILE A 347 -1.94 -27.28 15.99
C ILE A 347 -0.91 -26.94 14.90
N VAL A 348 -0.77 -25.64 14.65
CA VAL A 348 0.24 -25.06 13.75
C VAL A 348 1.16 -24.20 14.60
N VAL A 349 2.42 -24.59 14.67
CA VAL A 349 3.40 -23.96 15.57
C VAL A 349 4.30 -22.99 14.82
N ASP A 350 4.72 -21.92 15.48
CA ASP A 350 5.72 -20.99 14.97
C ASP A 350 6.66 -20.54 16.11
N LYS A 351 7.89 -20.15 15.77
CA LYS A 351 8.87 -19.57 16.68
C LYS A 351 9.30 -18.21 16.18
N HIS A 352 9.08 -17.16 16.95
CA HIS A 352 9.60 -15.83 16.66
C HIS A 352 10.79 -15.48 17.57
N SER A 353 11.60 -14.51 17.14
CA SER A 353 12.59 -13.86 18.00
C SER A 353 12.58 -12.36 17.70
N MET A 354 12.68 -11.52 18.73
CA MET A 354 12.87 -10.07 18.55
C MET A 354 14.19 -9.75 17.81
N GLY A 355 15.11 -10.71 17.78
CA GLY A 355 16.38 -10.63 17.08
C GLY A 355 17.38 -9.74 17.79
N GLY A 356 18.34 -9.20 17.04
CA GLY A 356 19.39 -8.33 17.57
C GLY A 356 20.66 -9.05 18.02
N ILE A 357 20.58 -10.36 18.30
CA ILE A 357 21.75 -11.15 18.71
C ILE A 357 22.39 -11.84 17.50
N PRO A 358 23.68 -11.58 17.20
CA PRO A 358 24.38 -12.22 16.09
C PRO A 358 24.59 -13.72 16.33
N GLY A 359 24.63 -14.50 15.24
CA GLY A 359 24.85 -15.96 15.28
C GLY A 359 23.66 -16.80 15.78
N SER A 360 22.61 -16.18 16.32
CA SER A 360 21.40 -16.88 16.81
C SER A 360 20.51 -17.43 15.68
N ARG A 361 20.94 -18.52 15.03
CA ARG A 361 20.18 -19.27 14.01
C ARG A 361 19.50 -20.53 14.52
N ILE A 362 19.09 -20.50 15.78
CA ILE A 362 18.31 -21.60 16.39
C ILE A 362 17.06 -21.98 15.59
N THR A 363 16.45 -21.06 14.83
CA THR A 363 15.27 -21.38 14.01
C THR A 363 15.56 -22.45 12.95
N LEU A 364 16.77 -22.48 12.37
CA LEU A 364 17.18 -23.52 11.41
C LEU A 364 17.39 -24.89 12.09
N ILE A 365 17.38 -24.97 13.42
CA ILE A 365 17.49 -26.21 14.19
C ILE A 365 16.13 -26.60 14.79
N VAL A 366 15.39 -25.63 15.33
CA VAL A 366 14.06 -25.83 15.93
C VAL A 366 13.06 -26.34 14.90
N VAL A 367 13.00 -25.72 13.71
CA VAL A 367 12.07 -26.12 12.65
C VAL A 367 12.26 -27.59 12.25
N PRO A 368 13.48 -28.08 11.94
CA PRO A 368 13.65 -29.50 11.63
C PRO A 368 13.41 -30.45 12.81
N ILE A 369 13.69 -30.07 14.06
CA ILE A 369 13.30 -30.90 15.22
C ILE A 369 11.78 -31.07 15.27
N VAL A 370 11.03 -29.98 15.14
CA VAL A 370 9.56 -29.99 15.14
C VAL A 370 9.01 -30.79 13.95
N ALA A 371 9.55 -30.58 12.76
CA ALA A 371 9.16 -31.32 11.55
C ALA A 371 9.48 -32.83 11.67
N ALA A 372 10.60 -33.20 12.32
CA ALA A 372 10.96 -34.59 12.58
C ALA A 372 10.10 -35.25 13.66
N HIS A 373 9.58 -34.48 14.62
CA HIS A 373 8.62 -34.98 15.60
C HIS A 373 7.32 -35.42 14.93
N GLY A 374 6.88 -34.68 13.91
CA GLY A 374 5.81 -35.11 13.01
C GLY A 374 4.38 -34.85 13.52
N ALA A 375 4.19 -34.36 14.75
CA ALA A 375 2.86 -34.05 15.28
C ALA A 375 2.31 -32.67 14.82
N PHE A 376 3.16 -31.77 14.34
CA PHE A 376 2.78 -30.38 14.01
C PHE A 376 3.21 -29.98 12.60
N LEU A 377 2.58 -28.93 12.08
CA LEU A 377 3.08 -28.16 10.96
C LEU A 377 3.80 -26.91 11.48
N MET A 378 4.95 -26.58 10.88
CA MET A 378 5.71 -25.37 11.20
C MET A 378 6.00 -24.54 9.94
N PRO A 379 5.02 -23.78 9.41
CA PRO A 379 5.16 -22.96 8.21
C PRO A 379 5.93 -21.67 8.48
N LYS A 380 7.21 -21.77 8.88
CA LYS A 380 7.97 -20.63 9.40
C LYS A 380 8.20 -19.59 8.30
N THR A 381 7.68 -18.38 8.49
CA THR A 381 8.08 -17.21 7.69
C THR A 381 8.98 -16.26 8.50
N SER A 382 10.06 -15.79 7.87
CA SER A 382 11.09 -14.97 8.50
C SER A 382 11.37 -13.72 7.66
N SER A 383 11.70 -12.60 8.30
CA SER A 383 12.28 -11.47 7.57
C SER A 383 13.75 -11.71 7.25
N ARG A 384 14.27 -10.96 6.28
CA ARG A 384 15.70 -10.76 6.10
C ARG A 384 16.25 -9.85 7.20
N ALA A 385 17.57 -9.83 7.34
CA ALA A 385 18.27 -8.88 8.18
C ALA A 385 17.93 -7.43 7.76
N ILE A 386 17.83 -6.56 8.77
CA ILE A 386 17.73 -5.11 8.58
C ILE A 386 19.02 -4.47 9.10
N THR A 387 19.36 -4.73 10.36
CA THR A 387 20.57 -4.22 11.01
C THR A 387 21.55 -5.33 11.45
N SER A 388 21.14 -6.59 11.40
CA SER A 388 22.00 -7.73 11.75
C SER A 388 22.90 -8.16 10.60
N ALA A 389 23.97 -8.91 10.90
CA ALA A 389 24.87 -9.48 9.88
C ALA A 389 24.22 -10.59 9.04
N ALA A 390 23.15 -11.21 9.56
CA ALA A 390 22.28 -12.12 8.82
C ALA A 390 20.90 -12.18 9.46
N GLY A 391 19.89 -12.52 8.68
CA GLY A 391 18.56 -12.92 9.13
C GLY A 391 18.35 -14.42 8.92
N THR A 392 17.28 -14.97 9.49
CA THR A 392 16.95 -16.40 9.29
C THR A 392 16.69 -16.73 7.82
N ALA A 393 16.02 -15.83 7.08
CA ALA A 393 15.82 -16.01 5.64
C ALA A 393 17.15 -15.94 4.88
N ASP A 394 18.06 -15.05 5.28
CA ASP A 394 19.38 -14.93 4.63
C ASP A 394 20.24 -16.17 4.82
N ALA A 395 20.21 -16.78 6.01
CA ALA A 395 20.88 -18.04 6.27
C ALA A 395 20.26 -19.18 5.46
N MET A 396 18.93 -19.34 5.49
CA MET A 396 18.27 -20.38 4.69
C MET A 396 18.53 -20.23 3.17
N GLU A 397 18.67 -19.00 2.69
CA GLU A 397 19.00 -18.71 1.28
C GLU A 397 20.39 -19.20 0.85
N ALA A 398 21.31 -19.44 1.80
CA ALA A 398 22.59 -20.09 1.51
C ALA A 398 22.41 -21.57 1.12
N LEU A 399 21.27 -22.18 1.43
CA LEU A 399 20.98 -23.62 1.28
C LEU A 399 19.81 -23.92 0.34
N ALA A 400 18.79 -23.06 0.27
CA ALA A 400 17.59 -23.28 -0.55
C ALA A 400 16.94 -21.95 -0.96
N ARG A 401 16.01 -21.97 -1.92
CA ARG A 401 15.17 -20.80 -2.18
C ARG A 401 14.36 -20.44 -0.94
N VAL A 402 14.19 -19.13 -0.70
CA VAL A 402 13.34 -18.59 0.38
C VAL A 402 12.16 -17.78 -0.14
N GLU A 403 12.20 -17.37 -1.41
CA GLU A 403 11.10 -16.72 -2.11
C GLU A 403 10.15 -17.77 -2.68
N LEU A 404 9.05 -17.99 -1.96
CA LEU A 404 7.97 -18.90 -2.30
C LEU A 404 6.67 -18.13 -2.47
N ASN A 405 5.82 -18.55 -3.39
CA ASN A 405 4.42 -18.12 -3.44
C ASN A 405 3.55 -18.96 -2.48
N PRO A 406 2.28 -18.60 -2.23
CA PRO A 406 1.42 -19.31 -1.28
C PRO A 406 1.16 -20.80 -1.63
N ALA A 407 1.20 -21.18 -2.90
CA ALA A 407 1.02 -22.57 -3.31
C ALA A 407 2.30 -23.39 -3.09
N GLU A 408 3.47 -22.83 -3.43
CA GLU A 408 4.78 -23.43 -3.15
C GLU A 408 5.00 -23.62 -1.64
N LEU A 409 4.62 -22.63 -0.82
CA LEU A 409 4.70 -22.74 0.64
C LEU A 409 3.84 -23.91 1.16
N ARG A 410 2.60 -24.03 0.69
CA ARG A 410 1.71 -25.14 1.08
C ARG A 410 2.31 -26.49 0.70
N ALA A 411 2.75 -26.66 -0.55
CA ALA A 411 3.36 -27.89 -1.02
C ALA A 411 4.61 -28.26 -0.19
N CYS A 412 5.43 -27.27 0.17
CA CYS A 412 6.60 -27.49 1.03
C CYS A 412 6.19 -28.00 2.42
N VAL A 413 5.22 -27.34 3.06
CA VAL A 413 4.77 -27.69 4.41
C VAL A 413 4.04 -29.04 4.43
N GLU A 414 3.24 -29.36 3.42
CA GLU A 414 2.60 -30.67 3.28
C GLU A 414 3.63 -31.80 3.13
N LYS A 415 4.67 -31.58 2.33
CA LYS A 415 5.72 -32.58 2.07
C LYS A 415 6.69 -32.76 3.24
N ALA A 416 7.12 -31.66 3.84
CA ALA A 416 8.23 -31.65 4.81
C ALA A 416 7.80 -31.39 6.25
N ARG A 417 6.51 -31.10 6.51
CA ARG A 417 5.94 -30.66 7.79
C ARG A 417 6.51 -29.36 8.36
N GLY A 418 7.34 -28.68 7.57
CA GLY A 418 7.94 -27.41 7.92
C GLY A 418 8.47 -26.68 6.69
N SER A 419 8.69 -25.39 6.85
CA SER A 419 9.33 -24.52 5.87
C SER A 419 10.08 -23.43 6.61
N ILE A 420 11.06 -22.80 5.98
CA ILE A 420 11.72 -21.55 6.39
C ILE A 420 11.73 -20.61 5.18
N ALA A 421 10.64 -19.87 5.00
CA ALA A 421 10.44 -18.96 3.87
C ALA A 421 10.67 -17.50 4.25
N TRP A 422 10.99 -16.65 3.27
CA TRP A 422 11.01 -15.20 3.47
C TRP A 422 9.58 -14.66 3.50
N ASN A 423 9.28 -13.82 4.49
CA ASN A 423 7.94 -13.30 4.73
C ASN A 423 7.40 -12.38 3.62
N GLY A 424 8.25 -11.85 2.73
CA GLY A 424 7.96 -10.88 1.66
C GLY A 424 6.57 -10.99 1.01
N ARG A 425 6.46 -11.55 -0.19
CA ARG A 425 5.14 -11.63 -0.88
C ARG A 425 4.13 -12.59 -0.23
N LEU A 426 4.51 -13.31 0.84
CA LEU A 426 3.67 -14.30 1.51
C LEU A 426 2.73 -13.67 2.55
N ASN A 427 3.28 -12.86 3.45
CA ASN A 427 2.53 -12.24 4.54
C ASN A 427 3.05 -10.85 4.94
N HIS A 428 3.85 -10.20 4.08
CA HIS A 428 4.09 -8.77 4.15
C HIS A 428 2.87 -8.03 3.59
N SER A 429 2.25 -7.20 4.41
CA SER A 429 1.10 -6.40 3.99
C SER A 429 1.57 -5.12 3.31
N VAL A 430 0.74 -4.53 2.44
CA VAL A 430 0.98 -3.18 1.88
C VAL A 430 1.14 -2.14 3.01
N VAL A 431 0.50 -2.38 4.16
CA VAL A 431 0.69 -1.60 5.38
C VAL A 431 2.14 -1.65 5.85
N ASP A 432 2.81 -2.80 5.79
CA ASP A 432 4.21 -2.89 6.18
C ASP A 432 5.10 -2.07 5.23
N ASP A 433 4.85 -2.08 3.92
CA ASP A 433 5.64 -1.31 2.95
C ASP A 433 5.52 0.21 3.19
N VAL A 434 4.28 0.70 3.32
CA VAL A 434 3.99 2.12 3.56
C VAL A 434 4.59 2.57 4.90
N MET A 435 4.37 1.79 5.95
CA MET A 435 4.80 2.19 7.30
C MET A 435 6.32 2.09 7.45
N ASN A 436 6.97 1.04 6.93
CA ASN A 436 8.42 0.88 7.03
C ASN A 436 9.19 1.94 6.25
N ALA A 437 8.62 2.47 5.15
CA ALA A 437 9.21 3.57 4.40
C ALA A 437 9.35 4.85 5.24
N ILE A 438 8.50 5.02 6.26
CA ILE A 438 8.47 6.18 7.14
C ILE A 438 9.18 5.90 8.49
N THR A 439 8.92 4.75 9.12
CA THR A 439 9.45 4.46 10.46
C THR A 439 10.95 4.21 10.47
N ARG A 440 11.49 3.54 9.43
CA ARG A 440 12.92 3.17 9.40
C ARG A 440 13.86 4.37 9.30
N PRO A 441 13.66 5.34 8.38
CA PRO A 441 14.53 6.52 8.30
C PRO A 441 14.48 7.38 9.57
N LEU A 442 13.34 7.39 10.27
CA LEU A 442 13.14 8.15 11.50
C LEU A 442 13.62 7.40 12.76
N GLY A 443 14.06 6.14 12.64
CA GLY A 443 14.47 5.32 13.78
C GLY A 443 13.33 5.06 14.79
N ILE A 444 12.07 5.09 14.33
CA ILE A 444 10.91 4.86 15.20
C ILE A 444 10.84 3.36 15.54
N ASP A 445 11.14 3.03 16.79
CA ASP A 445 11.05 1.67 17.33
C ASP A 445 10.14 1.67 18.58
N SER A 446 9.09 0.85 18.56
CA SER A 446 8.13 0.72 19.66
C SER A 446 7.81 -0.75 19.88
N ASN A 447 8.01 -1.22 21.11
CA ASN A 447 7.73 -2.59 21.51
C ASN A 447 6.26 -2.97 21.26
N ARG A 448 5.33 -2.07 21.60
CA ARG A 448 3.89 -2.28 21.41
C ARG A 448 3.50 -2.39 19.93
N TRP A 449 4.07 -1.54 19.08
CA TRP A 449 3.88 -1.62 17.63
C TRP A 449 4.45 -2.93 17.05
N SER A 450 5.62 -3.34 17.55
CA SER A 450 6.27 -4.58 17.16
C SER A 450 5.43 -5.81 17.52
N VAL A 451 4.81 -5.86 18.70
CA VAL A 451 3.89 -6.96 19.08
C VAL A 451 2.73 -7.07 18.08
N ALA A 452 2.05 -5.96 17.77
CA ALA A 452 0.96 -5.96 16.80
C ALA A 452 1.42 -6.43 15.41
N SER A 453 2.58 -5.96 14.96
CA SER A 453 3.16 -6.33 13.67
C SER A 453 3.60 -7.81 13.61
N ILE A 454 4.15 -8.34 14.70
CA ILE A 454 4.64 -9.73 14.76
C ILE A 454 3.48 -10.70 14.81
N LEU A 455 2.52 -10.49 15.74
CA LEU A 455 1.41 -11.41 15.94
C LEU A 455 0.41 -11.42 14.77
N SER A 456 0.15 -10.26 14.15
CA SER A 456 -0.67 -10.20 12.93
C SER A 456 -0.11 -11.08 11.80
N LYS A 457 1.22 -11.11 11.63
CA LYS A 457 1.89 -11.97 10.64
C LYS A 457 1.79 -13.45 10.98
N LYS A 458 1.89 -13.82 12.27
CA LYS A 458 1.74 -15.22 12.73
C LYS A 458 0.31 -15.70 12.52
N LEU A 459 -0.66 -14.88 12.90
CA LEU A 459 -2.08 -15.17 12.68
C LEU A 459 -2.42 -15.30 11.19
N THR A 460 -1.86 -14.43 10.35
CA THR A 460 -2.05 -14.47 8.89
C THR A 460 -1.38 -15.71 8.26
N ALA A 461 -0.23 -16.15 8.79
CA ALA A 461 0.42 -17.40 8.38
C ALA A 461 -0.33 -18.66 8.85
N GLY A 462 -1.44 -18.52 9.59
CA GLY A 462 -2.25 -19.63 10.07
C GLY A 462 -1.70 -20.32 11.32
N SER A 463 -0.75 -19.70 12.04
CA SER A 463 -0.26 -20.24 13.30
C SER A 463 -1.36 -20.23 14.37
N THR A 464 -1.39 -21.27 15.20
CA THR A 464 -2.27 -21.34 16.37
C THR A 464 -1.47 -21.25 17.67
N HIS A 465 -0.23 -21.72 17.65
CA HIS A 465 0.68 -21.68 18.80
C HIS A 465 1.99 -20.98 18.41
N VAL A 466 2.45 -20.02 19.22
CA VAL A 466 3.64 -19.22 18.91
C VAL A 466 4.54 -19.13 20.14
N ILE A 467 5.80 -19.54 19.98
CA ILE A 467 6.82 -19.29 20.99
C ILE A 467 7.68 -18.08 20.60
N VAL A 468 7.96 -17.18 21.53
CA VAL A 468 8.68 -15.93 21.27
C VAL A 468 9.94 -15.87 22.12
N ASP A 469 11.07 -15.66 21.45
CA ASP A 469 12.38 -15.41 22.06
C ASP A 469 12.61 -13.90 22.21
N LEU A 470 12.87 -13.46 23.45
CA LEU A 470 13.07 -12.06 23.81
C LEU A 470 14.48 -11.85 24.40
N PRO A 471 15.52 -11.77 23.56
CA PRO A 471 16.87 -11.57 24.05
C PRO A 471 17.04 -10.19 24.70
N TYR A 472 17.59 -10.15 25.91
CA TYR A 472 17.96 -8.92 26.61
C TYR A 472 19.47 -8.83 26.82
N GLY A 473 19.99 -7.61 26.88
CA GLY A 473 21.40 -7.36 27.14
C GLY A 473 21.84 -5.96 26.72
N PRO A 474 23.08 -5.56 27.05
CA PRO A 474 23.56 -4.19 26.82
C PRO A 474 23.41 -3.73 25.36
N ARG A 475 23.72 -4.64 24.42
CA ARG A 475 23.67 -4.41 22.98
C ARG A 475 22.42 -5.00 22.30
N ALA A 476 21.53 -5.66 23.03
CA ALA A 476 20.27 -6.19 22.50
C ALA A 476 19.24 -5.06 22.33
N LYS A 477 18.11 -5.38 21.69
CA LYS A 477 16.98 -4.43 21.60
C LYS A 477 16.40 -4.12 22.97
N LEU A 478 16.19 -5.17 23.77
CA LEU A 478 15.72 -5.09 25.16
C LEU A 478 16.94 -4.95 26.06
N LYS A 479 16.95 -3.97 26.95
CA LYS A 479 18.13 -3.61 27.75
C LYS A 479 18.24 -4.37 29.05
N SER A 480 17.11 -4.81 29.59
CA SER A 480 17.05 -5.52 30.87
C SER A 480 16.10 -6.71 30.81
N GLU A 481 16.27 -7.62 31.76
CA GLU A 481 15.37 -8.75 31.94
C GLU A 481 13.94 -8.29 32.29
N ALA A 482 13.81 -7.22 33.07
CA ALA A 482 12.52 -6.63 33.43
C ALA A 482 11.76 -6.11 32.20
N GLU A 483 12.44 -5.39 31.31
CA GLU A 483 11.84 -4.93 30.04
C GLU A 483 11.39 -6.11 29.16
N ALA A 484 12.21 -7.17 29.12
CA ALA A 484 11.86 -8.37 28.38
C ALA A 484 10.68 -9.14 29.01
N ALA A 485 10.56 -9.17 30.32
CA ALA A 485 9.43 -9.77 31.03
C ALA A 485 8.12 -9.00 30.79
N GLU A 486 8.15 -7.67 30.87
CA GLU A 486 6.99 -6.83 30.54
C GLU A 486 6.52 -7.03 29.09
N LEU A 487 7.47 -7.15 28.15
CA LEU A 487 7.15 -7.45 26.76
C LEU A 487 6.62 -8.88 26.57
N ALA A 488 7.09 -9.84 27.37
CA ALA A 488 6.58 -11.20 27.36
C ALA A 488 5.09 -11.23 27.74
N ASP A 489 4.73 -10.57 28.83
CA ASP A 489 3.33 -10.47 29.30
C ASP A 489 2.43 -9.82 28.25
N LEU A 490 2.94 -8.77 27.57
CA LEU A 490 2.21 -8.13 26.47
C LEU A 490 2.00 -9.08 25.28
N PHE A 491 3.01 -9.86 24.88
CA PHE A 491 2.87 -10.86 23.82
C PHE A 491 1.82 -11.93 24.17
N GLU A 492 1.84 -12.44 25.40
CA GLU A 492 0.88 -13.46 25.85
C GLU A 492 -0.54 -12.88 25.93
N THR A 493 -0.70 -11.68 26.48
CA THR A 493 -2.00 -11.00 26.61
C THR A 493 -2.63 -10.70 25.25
N VAL A 494 -1.87 -10.09 24.34
CA VAL A 494 -2.35 -9.78 22.98
C VAL A 494 -2.60 -11.08 22.20
N GLY A 495 -1.71 -12.07 22.33
CA GLY A 495 -1.86 -13.39 21.73
C GLY A 495 -3.16 -14.07 22.11
N ALA A 496 -3.46 -14.16 23.40
CA ALA A 496 -4.69 -14.75 23.91
C ALA A 496 -5.93 -14.02 23.35
N ARG A 497 -5.90 -12.68 23.32
CA ARG A 497 -6.98 -11.87 22.73
C ARG A 497 -7.12 -12.00 21.23
N LEU A 498 -6.10 -12.49 20.51
CA LEU A 498 -6.15 -12.83 19.08
C LEU A 498 -6.59 -14.28 18.83
N GLY A 499 -6.78 -15.09 19.88
CA GLY A 499 -7.06 -16.52 19.76
C GLY A 499 -5.82 -17.37 19.48
N LEU A 500 -4.63 -16.87 19.82
CA LEU A 500 -3.37 -17.59 19.72
C LEU A 500 -2.92 -18.07 21.10
N VAL A 501 -2.33 -19.26 21.16
CA VAL A 501 -1.56 -19.70 22.34
C VAL A 501 -0.15 -19.17 22.19
N VAL A 502 0.20 -18.11 22.93
CA VAL A 502 1.52 -17.50 22.87
C VAL A 502 2.28 -17.78 24.15
N LYS A 503 3.57 -18.13 24.02
CA LYS A 503 4.52 -18.19 25.13
C LYS A 503 5.78 -17.42 24.81
N ALA A 504 6.12 -16.43 25.64
CA ALA A 504 7.25 -15.55 25.42
C ALA A 504 8.29 -15.70 26.53
N PHE A 505 9.57 -15.77 26.14
CA PHE A 505 10.66 -16.07 27.06
C PHE A 505 11.76 -15.01 26.96
N PRO A 506 12.00 -14.25 28.03
CA PRO A 506 13.25 -13.51 28.21
C PRO A 506 14.44 -14.46 28.10
N THR A 507 15.45 -14.11 27.31
CA THR A 507 16.68 -14.91 27.20
C THR A 507 17.92 -14.03 27.26
N ASP A 508 19.01 -14.57 27.77
CA ASP A 508 20.30 -13.88 27.76
C ASP A 508 20.76 -13.64 26.31
N GLY A 509 21.00 -12.37 26.00
CA GLY A 509 21.53 -11.86 24.74
C GLY A 509 22.77 -10.97 24.94
N SER A 510 23.48 -11.14 26.04
CA SER A 510 24.71 -10.40 26.37
C SER A 510 25.86 -10.67 25.39
N ARG A 511 25.83 -11.81 24.68
CA ARG A 511 26.90 -12.27 23.79
C ARG A 511 26.36 -12.87 22.49
N PRO A 512 27.19 -12.95 21.42
CA PRO A 512 26.88 -13.76 20.25
C PRO A 512 26.58 -15.22 20.62
N ILE A 513 25.75 -15.87 19.80
CA ILE A 513 25.42 -17.29 19.96
C ILE A 513 26.08 -18.08 18.84
N GLY A 514 26.73 -19.18 19.17
CA GLY A 514 27.49 -19.98 18.21
C GLY A 514 28.81 -19.31 17.80
N ARG A 515 29.42 -19.83 16.73
CA ARG A 515 30.73 -19.40 16.22
C ARG A 515 30.62 -18.57 14.96
N GLY A 516 29.72 -18.93 14.08
CA GLY A 516 29.48 -18.27 12.80
C GLY A 516 28.56 -17.07 12.93
N ILE A 517 28.94 -15.96 12.31
CA ILE A 517 28.12 -14.77 12.14
C ILE A 517 28.11 -14.44 10.65
N GLY A 518 26.94 -14.43 10.03
CA GLY A 518 26.79 -14.32 8.57
C GLY A 518 26.27 -15.62 7.93
N PRO A 519 25.63 -15.56 6.75
CA PRO A 519 24.75 -16.64 6.28
C PRO A 519 25.41 -18.03 6.17
N ALA A 520 26.51 -18.16 5.41
CA ALA A 520 27.17 -19.46 5.22
C ALA A 520 27.79 -20.00 6.51
N LEU A 521 28.39 -19.13 7.33
CA LEU A 521 29.03 -19.51 8.60
C LEU A 521 27.99 -19.94 9.65
N GLU A 522 26.84 -19.30 9.72
CA GLU A 522 25.74 -19.72 10.58
C GLU A 522 25.13 -21.05 10.10
N CYS A 523 25.01 -21.27 8.78
CA CYS A 523 24.57 -22.55 8.23
C CYS A 523 25.54 -23.69 8.53
N ARG A 524 26.86 -23.43 8.53
CA ARG A 524 27.87 -24.40 8.95
C ARG A 524 27.66 -24.83 10.39
N ASP A 525 27.46 -23.88 11.30
CA ASP A 525 27.22 -24.18 12.71
C ASP A 525 25.92 -24.98 12.92
N VAL A 526 24.85 -24.63 12.20
CA VAL A 526 23.61 -25.42 12.15
C VAL A 526 23.87 -26.84 11.66
N GLY A 527 24.67 -26.99 10.61
CA GLY A 527 25.07 -28.29 10.06
C GLY A 527 25.84 -29.14 11.09
N TRP A 528 26.73 -28.53 11.88
CA TRP A 528 27.40 -29.19 12.99
C TRP A 528 26.42 -29.66 14.07
N VAL A 529 25.47 -28.82 14.47
CA VAL A 529 24.44 -29.19 15.45
C VAL A 529 23.58 -30.37 14.95
N LEU A 530 23.01 -30.25 13.76
CA LEU A 530 22.15 -31.28 13.19
C LEU A 530 22.92 -32.57 12.87
N GLY A 531 24.23 -32.46 12.59
CA GLY A 531 25.13 -33.58 12.34
C GLY A 531 25.68 -34.26 13.60
N ASN A 532 25.40 -33.75 14.80
CA ASN A 532 26.06 -34.15 16.05
C ASN A 532 27.60 -34.06 15.97
N ASP A 533 28.13 -33.05 15.27
CA ASP A 533 29.57 -32.82 15.15
C ASP A 533 30.14 -32.35 16.50
N PRO A 534 31.30 -32.87 16.95
CA PRO A 534 31.93 -32.41 18.20
C PRO A 534 32.25 -30.91 18.25
N ARG A 535 32.32 -30.24 17.09
CA ARG A 535 32.55 -28.79 16.97
C ARG A 535 31.25 -27.96 17.10
N ALA A 536 30.09 -28.60 17.23
CA ALA A 536 28.81 -27.93 17.40
C ALA A 536 28.85 -26.98 18.62
N PRO A 537 28.47 -25.70 18.47
CA PRO A 537 28.47 -24.77 19.59
C PRO A 537 27.41 -25.16 20.64
N ALA A 538 27.84 -25.39 21.88
CA ALA A 538 26.98 -25.89 22.94
C ALA A 538 25.84 -24.91 23.31
N ASP A 539 26.11 -23.61 23.27
CA ASP A 539 25.13 -22.55 23.50
C ASP A 539 24.02 -22.53 22.44
N LEU A 540 24.37 -22.78 21.16
CA LEU A 540 23.43 -22.89 20.06
C LEU A 540 22.55 -24.14 20.20
N VAL A 541 23.14 -25.29 20.59
CA VAL A 541 22.42 -26.54 20.88
C VAL A 541 21.43 -26.31 22.02
N GLU A 542 21.90 -25.79 23.15
CA GLU A 542 21.08 -25.61 24.35
C GLU A 542 19.91 -24.67 24.11
N LYS A 543 20.15 -23.53 23.45
CA LYS A 543 19.06 -22.60 23.14
C LYS A 543 18.07 -23.19 22.14
N ALA A 544 18.52 -23.94 21.12
CA ALA A 544 17.62 -24.60 20.20
C ALA A 544 16.75 -25.65 20.91
N LEU A 545 17.33 -26.49 21.76
CA LEU A 545 16.62 -27.49 22.53
C LEU A 545 15.68 -26.88 23.58
N PHE A 546 16.03 -25.74 24.18
CA PHE A 546 15.15 -24.98 25.08
C PHE A 546 13.82 -24.59 24.41
N PHE A 547 13.87 -24.07 23.18
CA PHE A 547 12.66 -23.69 22.45
C PHE A 547 11.95 -24.90 21.85
N ALA A 548 12.69 -25.85 21.27
CA ALA A 548 12.10 -27.05 20.69
C ALA A 548 11.35 -27.87 21.75
N SER A 549 11.92 -28.09 22.93
CA SER A 549 11.27 -28.88 23.99
C SER A 549 9.92 -28.31 24.43
N ARG A 550 9.81 -26.97 24.49
CA ARG A 550 8.58 -26.26 24.86
C ARG A 550 7.53 -26.29 23.75
N ILE A 551 7.96 -26.22 22.49
CA ILE A 551 7.04 -26.44 21.36
C ILE A 551 6.52 -27.87 21.37
N LEU A 552 7.41 -28.86 21.56
CA LEU A 552 7.03 -30.27 21.61
C LEU A 552 6.11 -30.58 22.81
N ALA A 553 6.23 -29.85 23.93
CA ALA A 553 5.37 -29.99 25.09
C ALA A 553 3.88 -29.63 24.83
N TRP A 554 3.57 -28.94 23.72
CA TRP A 554 2.18 -28.76 23.29
C TRP A 554 1.56 -30.03 22.71
N ASP A 555 2.35 -31.09 22.49
CA ASP A 555 1.83 -32.38 22.07
C ASP A 555 1.17 -33.03 23.28
N PRO A 556 -0.16 -33.29 23.24
CA PRO A 556 -0.85 -33.97 24.33
C PRO A 556 -0.23 -35.34 24.66
N ALA A 557 0.44 -36.00 23.70
CA ALA A 557 1.12 -37.27 23.92
C ALA A 557 2.41 -37.14 24.75
N LEU A 558 3.06 -35.96 24.77
CA LEU A 558 4.25 -35.71 25.59
C LEU A 558 3.89 -35.05 26.93
N GLY A 559 2.95 -34.10 26.92
CA GLY A 559 2.34 -33.51 28.11
C GLY A 559 3.27 -32.72 29.06
N SER A 560 4.57 -32.62 28.78
CA SER A 560 5.54 -31.89 29.62
C SER A 560 6.78 -31.41 28.86
N VAL A 561 7.41 -30.35 29.36
CA VAL A 561 8.68 -29.82 28.81
C VAL A 561 9.83 -30.81 28.98
N ALA A 562 9.83 -31.59 30.07
CA ALA A 562 10.85 -32.62 30.29
C ALA A 562 10.80 -33.73 29.22
N ALA A 563 9.60 -34.27 28.95
CA ALA A 563 9.41 -35.25 27.86
C ALA A 563 9.69 -34.62 26.48
N GLY A 564 9.30 -33.35 26.28
CA GLY A 564 9.64 -32.60 25.08
C GLY A 564 11.16 -32.45 24.87
N ARG A 565 11.93 -32.27 25.94
CA ARG A 565 13.39 -32.15 25.90
C ARG A 565 14.03 -33.49 25.53
N GLU A 566 13.63 -34.58 26.19
CA GLU A 566 14.11 -35.94 25.88
C GLU A 566 13.83 -36.29 24.41
N ARG A 567 12.62 -35.98 23.93
CA ARG A 567 12.24 -36.19 22.53
C ARG A 567 13.10 -35.36 21.56
N ALA A 568 13.29 -34.08 21.83
CA ALA A 568 14.09 -33.19 20.98
C ALA A 568 15.56 -33.65 20.90
N GLU A 569 16.15 -34.05 22.02
CA GLU A 569 17.50 -34.61 22.08
C GLU A 569 17.61 -35.94 21.31
N GLY A 570 16.62 -36.82 21.46
CA GLY A 570 16.56 -38.08 20.71
C GLY A 570 16.48 -37.86 19.19
N LEU A 571 15.72 -36.85 18.74
CA LEU A 571 15.60 -36.49 17.33
C LEU A 571 16.89 -35.89 16.74
N LEU A 572 17.65 -35.13 17.52
CA LEU A 572 18.99 -34.68 17.13
C LEU A 572 19.96 -35.87 17.06
N ARG A 573 20.06 -36.65 18.14
CA ARG A 573 21.01 -37.76 18.29
C ARG A 573 20.84 -38.83 17.22
N SER A 574 19.59 -39.15 16.86
CA SER A 574 19.27 -40.14 15.81
C SER A 574 19.51 -39.64 14.38
N GLY A 575 19.74 -38.33 14.18
CA GLY A 575 19.83 -37.73 12.85
C GLY A 575 18.48 -37.48 12.19
N ALA A 576 17.36 -37.76 12.86
CA ALA A 576 16.01 -37.54 12.32
C ALA A 576 15.75 -36.04 12.03
N ALA A 577 16.23 -35.15 12.90
CA ALA A 577 16.16 -33.70 12.67
C ALA A 577 16.96 -33.29 11.42
N ARG A 578 18.17 -33.82 11.22
CA ARG A 578 18.96 -33.58 10.01
C ARG A 578 18.22 -34.05 8.75
N ALA A 579 17.67 -35.25 8.77
CA ALA A 579 16.89 -35.76 7.64
C ALA A 579 15.65 -34.89 7.35
N ALA A 580 15.00 -34.34 8.38
CA ALA A 580 13.91 -33.38 8.19
C ALA A 580 14.39 -32.06 7.59
N PHE A 581 15.56 -31.56 8.01
CA PHE A 581 16.14 -30.35 7.44
C PHE A 581 16.45 -30.50 5.94
N GLU A 582 17.03 -31.63 5.54
CA GLU A 582 17.27 -31.94 4.12
C GLU A 582 15.96 -32.00 3.32
N ARG A 583 14.91 -32.62 3.87
CA ARG A 583 13.57 -32.62 3.22
C ARG A 583 13.02 -31.21 3.03
N ILE A 584 13.20 -30.32 4.01
CA ILE A 584 12.78 -28.91 3.91
C ILE A 584 13.59 -28.20 2.81
N ILE A 585 14.92 -28.38 2.78
CA ILE A 585 15.80 -27.81 1.75
C ILE A 585 15.35 -28.26 0.35
N ASP A 586 15.12 -29.56 0.16
CA ASP A 586 14.68 -30.11 -1.12
C ASP A 586 13.30 -29.62 -1.52
N ALA A 587 12.36 -29.53 -0.57
CA ALA A 587 11.00 -29.07 -0.83
C ALA A 587 10.93 -27.58 -1.18
N GLN A 588 11.82 -26.74 -0.64
CA GLN A 588 11.90 -25.33 -1.01
C GLN A 588 12.66 -25.09 -2.32
N GLY A 589 13.40 -26.07 -2.82
CA GLY A 589 14.31 -25.94 -3.95
C GLY A 589 15.73 -25.70 -3.47
N ARG A 590 16.49 -26.79 -3.41
CA ARG A 590 17.90 -26.83 -2.99
C ARG A 590 18.76 -25.89 -3.85
N ARG A 591 19.70 -25.23 -3.18
CA ARG A 591 20.84 -24.58 -3.84
C ARG A 591 21.98 -25.58 -3.94
N GLU A 592 22.44 -25.84 -5.16
CA GLU A 592 23.55 -26.76 -5.42
C GLU A 592 24.61 -26.05 -6.29
N PRO A 593 25.87 -25.88 -5.81
CA PRO A 593 26.32 -26.19 -4.45
C PRO A 593 25.75 -25.21 -3.40
N PRO A 594 25.69 -25.61 -2.11
CA PRO A 594 25.41 -24.67 -1.03
C PRO A 594 26.51 -23.60 -0.94
N VAL A 595 26.19 -22.42 -0.41
CA VAL A 595 27.20 -21.38 -0.24
C VAL A 595 28.17 -21.75 0.87
N ALA A 596 29.47 -21.76 0.55
CA ALA A 596 30.55 -21.94 1.51
C ALA A 596 31.08 -20.57 2.00
N PRO A 597 31.72 -20.50 3.19
CA PRO A 597 32.39 -19.28 3.64
C PRO A 597 33.44 -18.76 2.65
N GLY A 598 33.60 -17.44 2.59
CA GLY A 598 34.50 -16.75 1.67
C GLY A 598 35.95 -17.21 1.82
N LEU A 599 36.66 -17.28 0.70
CA LEU A 599 38.04 -17.78 0.63
C LEU A 599 39.08 -16.74 1.06
N LEU A 600 38.75 -15.45 0.99
CA LEU A 600 39.61 -14.40 1.52
C LEU A 600 39.40 -14.32 3.03
N VAL A 601 40.44 -14.67 3.78
CA VAL A 601 40.39 -14.77 5.23
C VAL A 601 41.44 -13.89 5.88
N HIS A 602 41.02 -13.09 6.85
CA HIS A 602 41.93 -12.36 7.74
C HIS A 602 41.67 -12.76 9.19
N THR A 603 42.73 -13.11 9.93
CA THR A 603 42.62 -13.52 11.34
C THR A 603 42.98 -12.36 12.24
N VAL A 604 42.03 -11.95 13.07
CA VAL A 604 42.25 -10.96 14.13
C VAL A 604 42.79 -11.69 15.37
N ARG A 605 43.88 -11.17 15.92
CA ARG A 605 44.65 -11.80 17.00
C ARG A 605 44.60 -10.98 18.27
N SER A 606 44.76 -11.65 19.42
CA SER A 606 44.71 -11.02 20.73
C SER A 606 45.91 -10.09 20.93
N PRO A 607 45.70 -8.80 21.26
CA PRO A 607 46.80 -7.88 21.52
C PRO A 607 47.44 -8.10 22.90
N LYS A 608 46.74 -8.79 23.82
CA LYS A 608 47.21 -9.07 25.17
C LYS A 608 46.82 -10.47 25.64
N ALA A 609 47.51 -10.97 26.66
CA ALA A 609 47.11 -12.20 27.33
C ALA A 609 46.05 -11.91 28.42
N GLY A 610 45.22 -12.89 28.75
CA GLY A 610 44.22 -12.78 29.81
C GLY A 610 43.03 -13.70 29.59
N VAL A 611 41.93 -13.43 30.28
CA VAL A 611 40.66 -14.16 30.12
C VAL A 611 39.63 -13.27 29.42
N ILE A 612 38.94 -13.81 28.42
CA ILE A 612 37.89 -13.07 27.72
C ILE A 612 36.66 -12.98 28.63
N THR A 613 36.27 -11.77 28.99
CA THR A 613 35.11 -11.51 29.86
C THR A 613 33.89 -11.03 29.08
N GLU A 614 34.07 -10.43 27.91
CA GLU A 614 32.97 -9.95 27.07
C GLU A 614 33.32 -10.03 25.57
N ILE A 615 32.30 -10.26 24.74
CA ILE A 615 32.38 -10.12 23.28
C ILE A 615 31.27 -9.17 22.84
N ASP A 616 31.63 -8.03 22.26
CA ASP A 616 30.67 -7.07 21.75
C ASP A 616 30.06 -7.57 20.44
N GLY A 617 28.87 -8.17 20.54
CA GLY A 617 28.16 -8.70 19.38
C GLY A 617 27.75 -7.64 18.35
N TRP A 618 27.57 -6.38 18.76
CA TRP A 618 27.26 -5.30 17.83
C TRP A 618 28.47 -4.94 16.98
N ALA A 619 29.65 -4.83 17.61
CA ALA A 619 30.91 -4.57 16.93
C ALA A 619 31.24 -5.69 15.94
N VAL A 620 31.17 -6.95 16.37
CA VAL A 620 31.45 -8.10 15.51
C VAL A 620 30.47 -8.20 14.35
N ALA A 621 29.17 -7.97 14.59
CA ALA A 621 28.19 -7.90 13.51
C ALA A 621 28.46 -6.75 12.54
N GLY A 622 29.00 -5.63 13.02
CA GLY A 622 29.45 -4.51 12.19
C GLY A 622 30.56 -4.90 11.22
N ILE A 623 31.58 -5.62 11.72
CA ILE A 623 32.68 -6.12 10.89
C ILE A 623 32.15 -7.13 9.86
N ALA A 624 31.27 -8.04 10.27
CA ALA A 624 30.63 -8.99 9.34
C ALA A 624 29.89 -8.27 8.20
N ARG A 625 29.20 -7.16 8.49
CA ARG A 625 28.52 -6.36 7.48
C ARG A 625 29.49 -5.67 6.52
N ARG A 626 30.60 -5.14 7.03
CA ARG A 626 31.66 -4.56 6.21
C ARG A 626 32.36 -5.58 5.32
N ALA A 627 32.44 -6.83 5.77
CA ALA A 627 32.94 -7.94 4.96
C ALA A 627 32.00 -8.36 3.82
N GLY A 628 30.76 -7.85 3.78
CA GLY A 628 29.78 -8.09 2.71
C GLY A 628 28.46 -8.73 3.17
N ALA A 629 28.36 -9.20 4.42
CA ALA A 629 27.15 -9.86 4.91
C ALA A 629 25.99 -8.85 5.11
N PRO A 630 24.71 -9.22 4.89
CA PRO A 630 24.22 -10.52 4.45
C PRO A 630 24.06 -10.64 2.92
N PHE A 631 24.50 -9.64 2.15
CA PHE A 631 24.30 -9.62 0.69
C PHE A 631 25.23 -10.61 0.01
N ASP A 632 26.50 -10.56 0.38
CA ASP A 632 27.41 -11.69 0.17
C ASP A 632 27.13 -12.76 1.24
N LYS A 633 26.59 -13.90 0.79
CA LYS A 633 26.25 -15.03 1.67
C LYS A 633 27.49 -15.75 2.21
N ALA A 634 28.63 -15.64 1.53
CA ALA A 634 29.89 -16.27 1.93
C ALA A 634 30.63 -15.43 2.98
N ALA A 635 30.34 -14.13 3.07
CA ALA A 635 30.97 -13.22 4.00
C ALA A 635 30.47 -13.39 5.45
N GLY A 636 31.33 -13.05 6.41
CA GLY A 636 30.99 -13.05 7.82
C GLY A 636 32.18 -13.18 8.76
N ILE A 637 31.90 -13.53 10.01
CA ILE A 637 32.90 -13.75 11.07
C ILE A 637 32.82 -15.17 11.62
N ASP A 638 33.97 -15.81 11.78
CA ASP A 638 34.15 -17.09 12.45
C ASP A 638 34.87 -16.88 13.80
N LEU A 639 34.11 -16.91 14.89
CA LEU A 639 34.64 -16.80 16.24
C LEU A 639 35.52 -18.01 16.58
N ARG A 640 36.74 -17.74 17.06
CA ARG A 640 37.71 -18.76 17.50
C ARG A 640 37.75 -18.89 19.01
N ARG A 641 37.42 -17.81 19.73
CA ARG A 641 37.40 -17.73 21.19
C ARG A 641 36.09 -17.16 21.70
N HIS A 642 35.65 -17.67 22.84
CA HIS A 642 34.42 -17.32 23.53
C HIS A 642 34.69 -16.71 24.91
N VAL A 643 33.64 -16.11 25.50
CA VAL A 643 33.68 -15.65 26.89
C VAL A 643 34.03 -16.80 27.82
N GLY A 644 35.03 -16.60 28.68
CA GLY A 644 35.60 -17.58 29.59
C GLY A 644 36.91 -18.21 29.10
N ASP A 645 37.24 -18.09 27.81
CA ASP A 645 38.49 -18.63 27.28
C ASP A 645 39.70 -17.80 27.75
N SER A 646 40.78 -18.50 28.12
CA SER A 646 42.11 -17.87 28.29
C SER A 646 42.80 -17.72 26.93
N VAL A 647 43.45 -16.58 26.72
CA VAL A 647 44.18 -16.26 25.49
C VAL A 647 45.59 -15.75 25.81
N ALA A 648 46.56 -16.11 24.97
CA ALA A 648 47.88 -15.50 24.95
C ALA A 648 47.95 -14.36 23.93
N VAL A 649 49.00 -13.53 24.01
CA VAL A 649 49.30 -12.53 22.97
C VAL A 649 49.47 -13.25 21.63
N GLY A 650 48.78 -12.80 20.58
CA GLY A 650 48.84 -13.37 19.24
C GLY A 650 47.88 -14.53 18.98
N ASP A 651 47.16 -15.02 19.99
CA ASP A 651 46.13 -16.05 19.80
C ASP A 651 45.00 -15.55 18.88
N PRO A 652 44.46 -16.40 17.99
CA PRO A 652 43.38 -15.99 17.10
C PRO A 652 42.08 -15.79 17.90
N LEU A 653 41.49 -14.59 17.81
CA LEU A 653 40.21 -14.27 18.45
C LEU A 653 39.03 -14.63 17.52
N PHE A 654 39.09 -14.15 16.28
CA PHE A 654 38.11 -14.43 15.24
C PHE A 654 38.73 -14.29 13.84
N ALA A 655 38.08 -14.87 12.84
CA ALA A 655 38.47 -14.73 11.44
C ALA A 655 37.37 -14.03 10.63
N ILE A 656 37.77 -13.05 9.82
CA ILE A 656 36.92 -12.35 8.86
C ILE A 656 36.95 -13.12 7.55
N HIS A 657 35.79 -13.49 7.02
CA HIS A 657 35.61 -14.10 5.71
C HIS A 657 34.94 -13.09 4.76
N ALA A 658 35.46 -12.96 3.54
CA ALA A 658 34.88 -12.12 2.49
C ALA A 658 35.09 -12.76 1.10
N SER A 659 34.29 -12.33 0.11
CA SER A 659 34.50 -12.72 -1.30
C SER A 659 35.32 -11.69 -2.08
N ALA A 660 35.33 -10.43 -1.66
CA ALA A 660 36.06 -9.34 -2.31
C ALA A 660 37.18 -8.79 -1.41
N SER A 661 38.31 -8.41 -2.01
CA SER A 661 39.44 -7.84 -1.27
C SER A 661 39.11 -6.46 -0.69
N SER A 662 38.33 -5.63 -1.40
CA SER A 662 37.86 -4.33 -0.91
C SER A 662 37.09 -4.46 0.40
N ASP A 663 36.14 -5.39 0.44
CA ASP A 663 35.27 -5.61 1.60
C ASP A 663 36.06 -6.18 2.78
N LEU A 664 37.03 -7.07 2.48
CA LEU A 664 37.95 -7.59 3.48
C LEU A 664 38.81 -6.45 4.08
N ASP A 665 39.31 -5.55 3.26
CA ASP A 665 40.16 -4.44 3.72
C ASP A 665 39.36 -3.41 4.55
N GLU A 666 38.11 -3.12 4.17
CA GLU A 666 37.20 -2.33 5.02
C GLU A 666 36.92 -3.01 6.36
N ALA A 667 36.66 -4.31 6.35
CA ALA A 667 36.38 -5.07 7.56
C ALA A 667 37.62 -5.15 8.49
N LYS A 668 38.83 -5.29 7.93
CA LYS A 668 40.09 -5.22 8.69
C LYS A 668 40.25 -3.87 9.38
N ALA A 669 40.12 -2.77 8.62
CA ALA A 669 40.25 -1.43 9.15
C ALA A 669 39.25 -1.19 10.30
N MET A 670 38.01 -1.67 10.16
CA MET A 670 37.04 -1.60 11.25
C MET A 670 37.47 -2.44 12.46
N ALA A 671 37.94 -3.67 12.26
CA ALA A 671 38.40 -4.54 13.35
C ALA A 671 39.60 -3.97 14.12
N GLU A 672 40.51 -3.25 13.46
CA GLU A 672 41.65 -2.57 14.09
C GLU A 672 41.21 -1.35 14.92
N SER A 673 40.10 -0.72 14.56
CA SER A 673 39.57 0.49 15.22
C SER A 673 38.60 0.21 16.37
N CYS A 674 38.15 -1.03 16.55
CA CYS A 674 37.06 -1.39 17.44
C CYS A 674 37.46 -2.51 18.41
N ASP A 675 37.38 -2.26 19.71
CA ASP A 675 37.56 -3.30 20.73
C ASP A 675 36.35 -4.26 20.76
N CYS A 676 36.47 -5.38 20.06
CA CYS A 676 35.42 -6.40 19.99
C CYS A 676 35.40 -7.35 21.20
N TYR A 677 36.52 -7.44 21.91
CA TYR A 677 36.76 -8.37 23.02
C TYR A 677 37.24 -7.60 24.23
N VAL A 678 36.63 -7.84 25.39
CA VAL A 678 37.17 -7.40 26.68
C VAL A 678 37.98 -8.55 27.26
N ILE A 679 39.26 -8.31 27.51
CA ILE A 679 40.21 -9.28 28.06
C ILE A 679 40.71 -8.72 29.39
N SER A 680 40.49 -9.45 30.48
CA SER A 680 40.93 -9.09 31.84
C SER A 680 42.24 -9.75 32.19
#